data_AF-A0A8I0E5A1-F1
#
_entry.id   AF-A0A8I0E5A1-F1
#
_cell.length_a   1.000
_cell.length_b   1.000
_cell.length_c   1.000
_cell.angle_alpha   90.00
_cell.angle_beta   90.00
_cell.angle_gamma   90.00
#
_symmetry.space_group_name_H-M   'P 1'
#
loop_
_entity.id
_entity.type
_entity.pdbx_description
1 polymer ?
#
loop_
_entity_poly.entity_id
_entity_poly.type
_entity_poly.pdbx_seq_one_letter_code
_entity_poly.pdbx_strand_id
1 'polypeptide(L)'
;MSNPEIALARQIIENTDTHVFLTGKAGTGKTTFLRRLVAQSTKRLVVLAPTGIAAINAGGVTIHSFLQIPFAPYIPGANYSREQFRVSERKKRLIRSLDLIVIDEISMVRADLLDNMDAVLRRYRDRHRPFGGVQLLMIGDLQQLSPVAKEEEWALLSNHYNSLYFFASHALQQTEFVTIELKTVYRQSDERFLALLNAVRTNTLNSDSIAALNSRYLPHFVPPADKAYVRLVTHNYQADRINQERLKALTTPEFSFTAVVEGNFPAGSYPTAETLLLKVGAQVMFVKNDSSIEHRYFNGMLGEVASMTQQSIVVKAHDSGDLIEVEREKWQNTRYALNERTKEIEEVVEGSFEQYPLRTAWSITIHKSQGLTFDYAIINVSGSFAHGQAYVALSRCKTLEGMVLSAPISGSNVIEDATVLHFTQGIEQQHPTSEKVEQMERNYLLHRVSDLFSFSALQQEVQGFVRILDEFYYKTFAGVVADFKKAQHDFEVQVVGVAERFYLQYAQLLAQTADYAADTTLQERLKKGADYFNQQLQPLWQLLLNTPLSTNNKETAKRTKKVREDLFESLRLKTALLRHVAAQGFELKAFQQARINVLLGDGKEPSSASGKKKAEKTPKEKKIPTGELTLQLYKAGKRIEDIARERNLTTGTIFSHLAQQVEAGRLPLYDLVPPQQIARITAFYTQNPSPSTLTEARKAIGEDVEFAAIRLVHDMMVAESEEER
;
A
#
# COMPACT_ATOMS: atom_id res chain seq x y z
N MET A 1 29.06 -12.15 2.57
CA MET A 1 28.99 -12.88 3.85
C MET A 1 27.53 -13.20 4.13
N SER A 2 27.22 -14.47 4.42
CA SER A 2 25.86 -14.92 4.75
C SER A 2 25.51 -14.49 6.18
N ASN A 3 24.44 -13.71 6.35
CA ASN A 3 23.89 -13.35 7.66
C ASN A 3 22.73 -14.34 7.93
N PRO A 4 22.85 -15.25 8.91
CA PRO A 4 21.89 -16.33 9.11
C PRO A 4 20.52 -15.81 9.55
N GLU A 5 20.46 -14.73 10.32
CA GLU A 5 19.20 -14.13 10.78
C GLU A 5 18.42 -13.51 9.60
N ILE A 6 19.11 -12.87 8.66
CA ILE A 6 18.51 -12.36 7.41
C ILE A 6 17.98 -13.51 6.55
N ALA A 7 18.73 -14.61 6.44
CA ALA A 7 18.31 -15.79 5.68
C ALA A 7 17.06 -16.43 6.28
N LEU A 8 17.03 -16.59 7.60
CA LEU A 8 15.90 -17.09 8.37
C LEU A 8 14.66 -16.21 8.23
N ALA A 9 14.82 -14.89 8.36
CA ALA A 9 13.72 -13.94 8.17
C ALA A 9 13.13 -14.06 6.76
N ARG A 10 13.98 -14.17 5.74
CA ARG A 10 13.52 -14.37 4.36
C ARG A 10 12.80 -15.70 4.18
N GLN A 11 13.30 -16.78 4.77
CA GLN A 11 12.68 -18.10 4.69
C GLN A 11 11.25 -18.06 5.26
N ILE A 12 11.08 -17.53 6.48
CA ILE A 12 9.76 -17.45 7.12
C ILE A 12 8.82 -16.52 6.33
N ILE A 13 9.33 -15.39 5.85
CA ILE A 13 8.53 -14.44 5.07
C ILE A 13 8.10 -15.01 3.72
N GLU A 14 8.93 -15.74 2.99
CA GLU A 14 8.52 -16.28 1.67
C GLU A 14 7.67 -17.55 1.80
N ASN A 15 7.96 -18.40 2.79
CA ASN A 15 7.44 -19.78 2.84
C ASN A 15 6.34 -20.02 3.89
N THR A 16 5.93 -19.03 4.66
CA THR A 16 4.90 -19.19 5.71
C THR A 16 3.84 -18.07 5.67
N ASP A 17 2.77 -18.14 6.47
CA ASP A 17 1.88 -17.00 6.77
C ASP A 17 2.13 -16.37 8.15
N THR A 18 3.18 -16.81 8.85
CA THR A 18 3.55 -16.35 10.19
C THR A 18 4.04 -14.92 10.16
N HIS A 19 3.51 -14.06 11.04
CA HIS A 19 3.99 -12.69 11.16
C HIS A 19 5.42 -12.65 11.70
N VAL A 20 6.22 -11.69 11.25
CA VAL A 20 7.62 -11.54 11.70
C VAL A 20 7.83 -10.14 12.24
N PHE A 21 8.36 -10.06 13.46
CA PHE A 21 8.97 -8.86 14.00
C PHE A 21 10.48 -8.93 13.78
N LEU A 22 11.00 -8.14 12.83
CA LEU A 22 12.42 -8.03 12.55
C LEU A 22 13.00 -6.83 13.30
N THR A 23 13.77 -7.12 14.35
CA THR A 23 14.42 -6.13 15.20
C THR A 23 15.94 -6.16 15.04
N GLY A 24 16.61 -5.23 15.70
CA GLY A 24 18.05 -5.19 15.80
C GLY A 24 18.55 -3.78 16.00
N LYS A 25 19.80 -3.65 16.44
CA LYS A 25 20.44 -2.38 16.71
C LYS A 25 20.51 -1.47 15.47
N ALA A 26 20.81 -0.20 15.68
CA ALA A 26 21.07 0.71 14.57
C ALA A 26 22.24 0.18 13.71
N GLY A 27 22.09 0.23 12.38
CA GLY A 27 23.16 -0.21 11.46
C GLY A 27 23.30 -1.72 11.26
N THR A 28 22.30 -2.53 11.62
CA THR A 28 22.32 -3.99 11.43
C THR A 28 21.82 -4.48 10.06
N GLY A 29 21.46 -3.57 9.16
CA GLY A 29 21.05 -3.91 7.78
C GLY A 29 19.55 -4.08 7.53
N LYS A 30 18.68 -3.66 8.46
CA LYS A 30 17.20 -3.72 8.32
C LYS A 30 16.69 -3.10 7.00
N THR A 31 17.10 -1.88 6.67
CA THR A 31 16.70 -1.21 5.41
C THR A 31 17.22 -1.94 4.17
N THR A 32 18.42 -2.54 4.25
CA THR A 32 18.98 -3.36 3.16
C THR A 32 18.18 -4.63 2.95
N PHE A 33 17.73 -5.28 4.03
CA PHE A 33 16.82 -6.43 3.97
C PHE A 33 15.50 -6.06 3.30
N LEU A 34 14.86 -4.98 3.74
CA LEU A 34 13.61 -4.47 3.17
C LEU A 34 13.72 -4.28 1.65
N ARG A 35 14.73 -3.54 1.18
CA ARG A 35 14.93 -3.26 -0.25
C ARG A 35 15.11 -4.54 -1.08
N ARG A 36 15.85 -5.52 -0.56
CA ARG A 36 16.04 -6.81 -1.24
C ARG A 36 14.75 -7.63 -1.29
N LEU A 37 13.97 -7.61 -0.20
CA LEU A 37 12.68 -8.30 -0.15
C LEU A 37 11.72 -7.71 -1.17
N VAL A 38 11.56 -6.38 -1.22
CA VAL A 38 10.70 -5.70 -2.21
C VAL A 38 11.09 -6.07 -3.65
N ALA A 39 12.39 -6.16 -3.94
CA ALA A 39 12.87 -6.47 -5.29
C ALA A 39 12.78 -7.96 -5.69
N GLN A 40 12.70 -8.88 -4.73
CA GLN A 40 12.88 -10.32 -4.98
C GLN A 40 11.75 -11.21 -4.42
N SER A 41 10.79 -10.64 -3.71
CA SER A 41 9.71 -11.40 -3.10
C SER A 41 8.75 -11.94 -4.14
N THR A 42 8.24 -13.14 -3.90
CA THR A 42 7.15 -13.72 -4.71
C THR A 42 5.76 -13.29 -4.22
N LYS A 43 5.68 -12.69 -3.03
CA LYS A 43 4.44 -12.24 -2.43
C LYS A 43 4.06 -10.86 -2.92
N ARG A 44 2.76 -10.64 -3.12
CA ARG A 44 2.24 -9.30 -3.41
C ARG A 44 2.27 -8.49 -2.13
N LEU A 45 3.19 -7.54 -2.09
CA LEU A 45 3.45 -6.75 -0.90
C LEU A 45 3.22 -5.25 -1.09
N VAL A 46 3.05 -4.55 0.02
CA VAL A 46 3.11 -3.10 0.11
C VAL A 46 4.00 -2.72 1.30
N VAL A 47 4.72 -1.61 1.16
CA VAL A 47 5.54 -1.06 2.23
C VAL A 47 4.81 0.12 2.86
N LEU A 48 4.59 0.04 4.16
CA LEU A 48 3.91 1.02 4.98
C LEU A 48 4.84 1.56 6.06
N ALA A 49 4.60 2.80 6.50
CA ALA A 49 5.27 3.40 7.65
C ALA A 49 4.32 4.31 8.45
N PRO A 50 4.63 4.62 9.72
CA PRO A 50 3.78 5.48 10.55
C PRO A 50 3.84 6.96 10.17
N THR A 51 4.95 7.43 9.60
CA THR A 51 5.18 8.85 9.26
C THR A 51 5.53 9.04 7.79
N GLY A 52 5.28 10.23 7.23
CA GLY A 52 5.55 10.54 5.82
C GLY A 52 7.04 10.40 5.46
N ILE A 53 7.94 10.87 6.32
CA ILE A 53 9.40 10.76 6.10
C ILE A 53 9.84 9.29 6.13
N ALA A 54 9.34 8.49 7.09
CA ALA A 54 9.65 7.06 7.14
C ALA A 54 9.12 6.33 5.90
N ALA A 55 7.92 6.67 5.43
CA ALA A 55 7.34 6.11 4.21
C ALA A 55 8.21 6.39 2.98
N ILE A 56 8.63 7.65 2.79
CA ILE A 56 9.52 8.04 1.69
C ILE A 56 10.85 7.27 1.77
N ASN A 57 11.46 7.17 2.96
CA ASN A 57 12.74 6.47 3.14
C ASN A 57 12.64 4.96 2.90
N ALA A 58 11.51 4.36 3.26
CA ALA A 58 11.24 2.94 3.07
C ALA A 58 10.85 2.61 1.61
N GLY A 59 10.60 3.60 0.76
CA GLY A 59 10.05 3.39 -0.58
C GLY A 59 8.61 2.89 -0.52
N GLY A 60 7.80 3.53 0.33
CA GLY A 60 6.42 3.13 0.59
C GLY A 60 5.51 4.31 0.89
N VAL A 61 4.38 4.03 1.52
CA VAL A 61 3.36 5.03 1.86
C VAL A 61 3.00 4.98 3.34
N THR A 62 2.29 5.98 3.86
CA THR A 62 1.86 5.93 5.26
C THR A 62 0.72 4.92 5.47
N ILE A 63 0.65 4.32 6.66
CA ILE A 63 -0.49 3.45 7.06
C ILE A 63 -1.83 4.19 6.86
N HIS A 64 -1.89 5.44 7.33
CA HIS A 64 -3.06 6.31 7.23
C HIS A 64 -3.51 6.52 5.79
N SER A 65 -2.60 6.90 4.88
CA SER A 65 -2.93 7.15 3.48
C SER A 65 -3.28 5.86 2.73
N PHE A 66 -2.62 4.74 3.03
CA PHE A 66 -2.89 3.48 2.35
C PHE A 66 -4.26 2.92 2.71
N LEU A 67 -4.61 2.84 3.99
CA LEU A 67 -5.86 2.23 4.46
C LEU A 67 -7.01 3.23 4.60
N GLN A 68 -6.75 4.52 4.36
CA GLN A 68 -7.69 5.62 4.56
C GLN A 68 -8.17 5.69 6.02
N ILE A 69 -7.23 5.48 6.95
CA ILE A 69 -7.46 5.52 8.40
C ILE A 69 -7.29 6.97 8.88
N PRO A 70 -8.25 7.53 9.64
CA PRO A 70 -8.09 8.85 10.25
C PRO A 70 -7.08 8.83 11.41
N PHE A 71 -6.55 10.00 11.75
CA PHE A 71 -5.58 10.15 12.86
C PHE A 71 -6.18 10.01 14.26
N ALA A 72 -7.51 10.00 14.37
CA ALA A 72 -8.22 9.86 15.65
C ALA A 72 -7.96 8.47 16.28
N PRO A 73 -7.89 8.37 17.62
CA PRO A 73 -7.70 7.09 18.31
C PRO A 73 -8.76 6.05 17.93
N TYR A 74 -8.33 4.79 17.81
CA TYR A 74 -9.23 3.67 17.57
C TYR A 74 -9.61 2.96 18.88
N ILE A 75 -10.87 3.07 19.25
CA ILE A 75 -11.54 2.36 20.34
C ILE A 75 -12.18 1.06 19.80
N PRO A 76 -11.78 -0.13 20.29
CA PRO A 76 -12.41 -1.39 19.95
C PRO A 76 -13.92 -1.40 20.25
N GLY A 77 -14.72 -1.91 19.32
CA GLY A 77 -16.17 -2.05 19.51
C GLY A 77 -16.99 -0.77 19.37
N ALA A 78 -16.35 0.39 19.16
CA ALA A 78 -17.05 1.63 18.88
C ALA A 78 -17.75 1.60 17.50
N ASN A 79 -18.89 2.28 17.40
CA ASN A 79 -19.65 2.40 16.16
C ASN A 79 -19.05 3.47 15.24
N TYR A 80 -18.08 3.07 14.45
CA TYR A 80 -17.52 3.91 13.39
C TYR A 80 -18.49 4.01 12.20
N SER A 81 -18.62 5.21 11.62
CA SER A 81 -19.47 5.43 10.45
C SER A 81 -19.05 4.52 9.30
N ARG A 82 -20.02 3.97 8.55
CA ARG A 82 -19.74 3.20 7.33
C ARG A 82 -18.96 4.01 6.29
N GLU A 83 -19.05 5.34 6.34
CA GLU A 83 -18.34 6.27 5.46
C GLU A 83 -16.86 6.38 5.80
N GLN A 84 -16.48 6.24 7.08
CA GLN A 84 -15.09 6.31 7.55
C GLN A 84 -14.19 5.24 6.93
N PHE A 85 -14.79 4.17 6.42
CA PHE A 85 -14.08 3.08 5.77
C PHE A 85 -14.36 2.99 4.28
N ARG A 86 -15.01 3.97 3.63
CA ARG A 86 -15.46 3.81 2.25
C ARG A 86 -14.29 3.88 1.27
N VAL A 87 -13.81 2.69 0.89
CA VAL A 87 -12.72 2.51 -0.06
C VAL A 87 -13.28 2.28 -1.48
N SER A 88 -12.59 2.77 -2.52
CA SER A 88 -12.96 2.54 -3.92
C SER A 88 -12.85 1.06 -4.32
N GLU A 89 -13.64 0.58 -5.29
CA GLU A 89 -13.57 -0.82 -5.73
C GLU A 89 -12.17 -1.24 -6.21
N ARG A 90 -11.45 -0.35 -6.90
CA ARG A 90 -10.05 -0.58 -7.31
C ARG A 90 -9.16 -0.86 -6.10
N LYS A 91 -9.32 -0.07 -5.04
CA LYS A 91 -8.53 -0.20 -3.81
C LYS A 91 -8.95 -1.42 -2.98
N LYS A 92 -10.24 -1.80 -2.98
CA LYS A 92 -10.68 -3.08 -2.40
C LYS A 92 -10.02 -4.28 -3.09
N ARG A 93 -9.96 -4.28 -4.43
CA ARG A 93 -9.25 -5.32 -5.20
C ARG A 93 -7.76 -5.38 -4.83
N LEU A 94 -7.11 -4.21 -4.70
CA LEU A 94 -5.72 -4.14 -4.24
C LEU A 94 -5.56 -4.79 -2.86
N ILE A 95 -6.35 -4.38 -1.86
CA ILE A 95 -6.29 -4.91 -0.47
C ILE A 95 -6.56 -6.42 -0.44
N ARG A 96 -7.52 -6.91 -1.23
CA ARG A 96 -7.83 -8.34 -1.39
C ARG A 96 -6.69 -9.14 -1.98
N SER A 97 -5.88 -8.52 -2.85
CA SER A 97 -4.76 -9.19 -3.51
C SER A 97 -3.47 -9.27 -2.69
N LEU A 98 -3.39 -8.62 -1.52
CA LEU A 98 -2.14 -8.59 -0.74
C LEU A 98 -1.82 -9.97 -0.13
N ASP A 99 -0.55 -10.32 -0.10
CA ASP A 99 -0.07 -11.48 0.65
C ASP A 99 0.73 -11.04 1.88
N LEU A 100 1.42 -9.90 1.77
CA LEU A 100 2.32 -9.35 2.78
C LEU A 100 2.12 -7.84 2.94
N ILE A 101 2.10 -7.35 4.17
CA ILE A 101 2.24 -5.93 4.48
C ILE A 101 3.54 -5.77 5.26
N VAL A 102 4.44 -4.94 4.75
CA VAL A 102 5.65 -4.55 5.47
C VAL A 102 5.39 -3.24 6.18
N ILE A 103 5.71 -3.16 7.46
CA ILE A 103 5.59 -1.95 8.27
C ILE A 103 6.98 -1.58 8.77
N ASP A 104 7.59 -0.55 8.20
CA ASP A 104 8.85 0.01 8.70
C ASP A 104 8.59 0.98 9.86
N GLU A 105 9.57 1.10 10.77
CA GLU A 105 9.45 1.86 12.02
C GLU A 105 8.25 1.45 12.90
N ILE A 106 7.99 0.13 13.03
CA ILE A 106 6.87 -0.42 13.83
C ILE A 106 6.90 0.06 15.30
N SER A 107 8.06 0.42 15.84
CA SER A 107 8.20 0.94 17.21
C SER A 107 7.40 2.23 17.44
N MET A 108 7.11 3.01 16.39
CA MET A 108 6.28 4.21 16.50
C MET A 108 4.78 3.94 16.26
N VAL A 109 4.40 2.71 15.91
CA VAL A 109 3.01 2.34 15.63
C VAL A 109 2.29 2.02 16.94
N ARG A 110 1.16 2.69 17.17
CA ARG A 110 0.32 2.44 18.34
C ARG A 110 -0.50 1.16 18.19
N ALA A 111 -0.81 0.52 19.32
CA ALA A 111 -1.68 -0.66 19.40
C ALA A 111 -3.05 -0.44 18.72
N ASP A 112 -3.66 0.72 18.98
CA ASP A 112 -4.97 1.10 18.42
C ASP A 112 -4.92 1.24 16.90
N LEU A 113 -3.85 1.82 16.37
CA LEU A 113 -3.64 1.92 14.93
C LEU A 113 -3.54 0.54 14.29
N LEU A 114 -2.79 -0.39 14.91
CA LEU A 114 -2.65 -1.76 14.40
C LEU A 114 -3.98 -2.54 14.44
N ASP A 115 -4.79 -2.38 15.49
CA ASP A 115 -6.13 -2.97 15.54
C ASP A 115 -7.11 -2.33 14.53
N ASN A 116 -6.96 -1.04 14.23
CA ASN A 116 -7.71 -0.38 13.17
C ASN A 116 -7.33 -0.97 11.80
N MET A 117 -6.03 -1.24 11.58
CA MET A 117 -5.57 -1.96 10.38
C MET A 117 -6.23 -3.35 10.28
N ASP A 118 -6.26 -4.12 11.37
CA ASP A 118 -6.97 -5.41 11.43
C ASP A 118 -8.44 -5.27 11.03
N ALA A 119 -9.16 -4.31 11.60
CA ALA A 119 -10.58 -4.08 11.31
C ALA A 119 -10.83 -3.77 9.83
N VAL A 120 -9.99 -2.94 9.21
CA VAL A 120 -10.05 -2.62 7.77
C VAL A 120 -9.78 -3.87 6.92
N LEU A 121 -8.73 -4.63 7.25
CA LEU A 121 -8.35 -5.82 6.51
C LEU A 121 -9.40 -6.93 6.61
N ARG A 122 -9.92 -7.21 7.82
CA ARG A 122 -11.02 -8.15 8.06
C ARG A 122 -12.29 -7.78 7.29
N ARG A 123 -12.57 -6.48 7.15
CA ARG A 123 -13.75 -6.00 6.40
C ARG A 123 -13.64 -6.25 4.89
N TYR A 124 -12.44 -6.12 4.33
CA TYR A 124 -12.24 -6.21 2.88
C TYR A 124 -11.75 -7.56 2.38
N ARG A 125 -11.22 -8.39 3.27
CA ARG A 125 -10.68 -9.72 3.00
C ARG A 125 -11.49 -10.80 3.73
N ASP A 126 -10.87 -11.46 4.71
CA ASP A 126 -11.46 -12.50 5.53
C ASP A 126 -11.82 -11.92 6.91
N ARG A 127 -13.11 -11.91 7.24
CA ARG A 127 -13.62 -11.35 8.51
C ARG A 127 -13.21 -12.16 9.75
N HIS A 128 -12.82 -13.42 9.57
CA HIS A 128 -12.57 -14.35 10.67
C HIS A 128 -11.08 -14.52 11.01
N ARG A 129 -10.19 -14.08 10.11
CA ARG A 129 -8.74 -14.17 10.33
C ARG A 129 -8.16 -12.81 10.77
N PRO A 130 -7.26 -12.79 11.77
CA PRO A 130 -6.45 -11.60 12.06
C PRO A 130 -5.79 -11.03 10.80
N PHE A 131 -5.80 -9.70 10.71
CA PHE A 131 -5.35 -8.91 9.57
C PHE A 131 -5.93 -9.35 8.22
N GLY A 132 -7.15 -9.92 8.23
CA GLY A 132 -7.77 -10.48 7.04
C GLY A 132 -6.97 -11.61 6.38
N GLY A 133 -6.10 -12.29 7.14
CA GLY A 133 -5.18 -13.31 6.65
C GLY A 133 -3.97 -12.78 5.86
N VAL A 134 -3.65 -11.49 5.97
CA VAL A 134 -2.39 -10.91 5.45
C VAL A 134 -1.25 -11.22 6.41
N GLN A 135 -0.09 -11.60 5.89
CA GLN A 135 1.12 -11.70 6.70
C GLN A 135 1.69 -10.31 6.99
N LEU A 136 2.14 -10.06 8.23
CA LEU A 136 2.84 -8.83 8.59
C LEU A 136 4.36 -9.07 8.70
N LEU A 137 5.15 -8.20 8.09
CA LEU A 137 6.55 -8.01 8.40
C LEU A 137 6.71 -6.66 9.10
N MET A 138 6.96 -6.70 10.40
CA MET A 138 7.11 -5.54 11.26
C MET A 138 8.61 -5.28 11.45
N ILE A 139 9.12 -4.16 10.98
CA ILE A 139 10.53 -3.80 11.05
C ILE A 139 10.67 -2.61 12.00
N GLY A 140 11.57 -2.68 12.97
CA GLY A 140 11.84 -1.54 13.84
C GLY A 140 12.84 -1.86 14.95
N ASP A 141 12.97 -0.93 15.89
CA ASP A 141 13.83 -1.09 17.06
C ASP A 141 13.10 -0.50 18.27
N LEU A 142 12.63 -1.36 19.18
CA LEU A 142 11.85 -0.95 20.37
C LEU A 142 12.62 -0.06 21.33
N GLN A 143 13.95 -0.05 21.22
CA GLN A 143 14.82 0.80 22.04
C GLN A 143 15.01 2.20 21.43
N GLN A 144 14.45 2.46 20.25
CA GLN A 144 14.40 3.80 19.66
C GLN A 144 13.14 4.53 20.12
N LEU A 145 12.46 5.24 19.22
CA LEU A 145 11.32 6.07 19.59
C LEU A 145 10.08 5.20 19.82
N SER A 146 9.53 5.34 21.02
CA SER A 146 8.22 4.82 21.41
C SER A 146 7.08 5.52 20.68
N PRO A 147 5.89 4.89 20.61
CA PRO A 147 4.72 5.56 20.10
C PRO A 147 4.35 6.76 20.99
N VAL A 148 3.80 7.81 20.39
CA VAL A 148 3.39 9.02 21.10
C VAL A 148 1.87 9.13 21.06
N ALA A 149 1.28 9.44 22.22
CA ALA A 149 -0.13 9.80 22.37
C ALA A 149 -0.24 11.03 23.28
N LYS A 150 -1.20 11.91 22.99
CA LYS A 150 -1.54 13.01 23.90
C LYS A 150 -2.21 12.44 25.16
N GLU A 151 -2.16 13.17 26.27
CA GLU A 151 -2.79 12.74 27.54
C GLU A 151 -4.27 12.41 27.37
N GLU A 152 -5.02 13.23 26.63
CA GLU A 152 -6.43 13.00 26.33
C GLU A 152 -6.67 11.72 25.50
N GLU A 153 -5.78 11.44 24.54
CA GLU A 153 -5.85 10.22 23.72
C GLU A 153 -5.54 8.99 24.58
N TRP A 154 -4.52 9.07 25.44
CA TRP A 154 -4.16 7.98 26.33
C TRP A 154 -5.26 7.69 27.35
N ALA A 155 -5.91 8.71 27.92
CA ALA A 155 -7.02 8.52 28.85
C ALA A 155 -8.20 7.73 28.25
N LEU A 156 -8.39 7.82 26.93
CA LEU A 156 -9.37 7.01 26.21
C LEU A 156 -8.85 5.58 25.95
N LEU A 157 -7.60 5.46 25.49
CA LEU A 157 -7.00 4.19 25.08
C LEU A 157 -6.66 3.27 26.25
N SER A 158 -6.29 3.83 27.42
CA SER A 158 -5.85 3.06 28.59
C SER A 158 -6.91 2.12 29.16
N ASN A 159 -8.20 2.36 28.85
CA ASN A 159 -9.30 1.47 29.24
C ASN A 159 -9.38 0.19 28.39
N HIS A 160 -8.71 0.17 27.23
CA HIS A 160 -8.77 -0.92 26.26
C HIS A 160 -7.40 -1.58 26.07
N TYR A 161 -6.33 -0.80 26.14
CA TYR A 161 -4.98 -1.25 25.88
C TYR A 161 -4.11 -1.15 27.12
N ASN A 162 -3.39 -2.22 27.44
CA ASN A 162 -2.44 -2.24 28.55
C ASN A 162 -1.20 -1.38 28.28
N SER A 163 -0.94 -1.03 27.02
CA SER A 163 0.17 -0.18 26.60
C SER A 163 -0.09 0.41 25.20
N LEU A 164 0.67 1.46 24.84
CA LEU A 164 0.62 2.06 23.51
C LEU A 164 1.35 1.24 22.44
N TYR A 165 2.29 0.36 22.79
CA TYR A 165 3.12 -0.34 21.81
C TYR A 165 2.32 -1.30 20.94
N PHE A 166 2.76 -1.49 19.68
CA PHE A 166 2.11 -2.37 18.71
C PHE A 166 1.81 -3.79 19.23
N PHE A 167 2.66 -4.35 20.10
CA PHE A 167 2.48 -5.68 20.68
C PHE A 167 1.36 -5.77 21.74
N ALA A 168 0.77 -4.62 22.14
CA ALA A 168 -0.45 -4.57 22.92
C ALA A 168 -1.73 -4.64 22.06
N SER A 169 -1.62 -4.70 20.73
CA SER A 169 -2.75 -4.92 19.80
C SER A 169 -3.45 -6.24 20.12
N HIS A 170 -4.79 -6.19 20.24
CA HIS A 170 -5.57 -7.39 20.46
C HIS A 170 -5.53 -8.32 19.25
N ALA A 171 -5.51 -7.77 18.04
CA ALA A 171 -5.40 -8.57 16.82
C ALA A 171 -4.07 -9.32 16.74
N LEU A 172 -2.96 -8.65 17.09
CA LEU A 172 -1.64 -9.28 17.06
C LEU A 172 -1.50 -10.34 18.16
N GLN A 173 -2.05 -10.10 19.35
CA GLN A 173 -2.07 -11.08 20.45
C GLN A 173 -2.88 -12.35 20.15
N GLN A 174 -3.81 -12.29 19.19
CA GLN A 174 -4.55 -13.46 18.69
C GLN A 174 -3.75 -14.29 17.67
N THR A 175 -2.51 -13.89 17.36
CA THR A 175 -1.65 -14.56 16.37
C THR A 175 -0.36 -15.04 17.00
N GLU A 176 0.21 -16.11 16.42
CA GLU A 176 1.61 -16.45 16.66
C GLU A 176 2.46 -15.61 15.69
N PHE A 177 3.42 -14.84 16.23
CA PHE A 177 4.42 -14.14 15.44
C PHE A 177 5.81 -14.45 15.97
N VAL A 178 6.80 -14.39 15.08
CA VAL A 178 8.17 -14.72 15.39
C VAL A 178 8.99 -13.45 15.45
N THR A 179 9.88 -13.36 16.44
CA THR A 179 10.84 -12.27 16.52
C THR A 179 12.21 -12.71 16.06
N ILE A 180 12.85 -11.92 15.21
CA ILE A 180 14.20 -12.15 14.70
C ILE A 180 15.02 -10.90 14.98
N GLU A 181 16.10 -11.04 15.76
CA GLU A 181 17.02 -9.94 16.05
C GLU A 181 18.27 -10.04 15.17
N LEU A 182 18.53 -9.00 14.38
CA LEU A 182 19.78 -8.86 13.63
C LEU A 182 20.91 -8.44 14.57
N LYS A 183 21.89 -9.33 14.77
CA LYS A 183 23.00 -9.13 15.72
C LYS A 183 24.22 -8.42 15.13
N THR A 184 24.48 -8.60 13.84
CA THR A 184 25.69 -8.05 13.19
C THR A 184 25.51 -6.55 12.92
N VAL A 185 26.32 -5.71 13.58
CA VAL A 185 26.36 -4.25 13.38
C VAL A 185 27.43 -3.90 12.36
N TYR A 186 27.07 -3.13 11.32
CA TYR A 186 28.00 -2.78 10.23
C TYR A 186 28.51 -1.32 10.28
N ARG A 187 28.01 -0.48 11.20
CA ARG A 187 28.14 0.99 11.11
C ARG A 187 29.22 1.65 11.99
N GLN A 188 29.81 0.99 13.00
CA GLN A 188 30.58 1.70 14.05
C GLN A 188 31.98 1.11 14.31
N SER A 189 32.96 1.99 14.48
CA SER A 189 34.40 1.70 14.63
C SER A 189 34.95 1.87 16.06
N ASP A 190 34.16 2.41 17.01
CA ASP A 190 34.58 2.67 18.40
C ASP A 190 33.84 1.75 19.39
N GLU A 191 34.55 0.75 19.91
CA GLU A 191 34.01 -0.24 20.86
C GLU A 191 33.61 0.37 22.21
N ARG A 192 34.34 1.39 22.69
CA ARG A 192 34.09 2.00 24.01
C ARG A 192 32.80 2.80 23.96
N PHE A 193 32.61 3.61 22.93
CA PHE A 193 31.38 4.38 22.79
C PHE A 193 30.18 3.48 22.52
N LEU A 194 30.34 2.40 21.74
CA LEU A 194 29.31 1.40 21.52
C LEU A 194 28.88 0.70 22.81
N ALA A 195 29.82 0.40 23.72
CA ALA A 195 29.52 -0.15 25.04
C ALA A 195 28.66 0.82 25.87
N LEU A 196 28.98 2.12 25.88
CA LEU A 196 28.18 3.15 26.55
C LEU A 196 26.77 3.26 25.95
N LEU A 197 26.64 3.29 24.62
CA LEU A 197 25.35 3.35 23.94
C LEU A 197 24.50 2.11 24.23
N ASN A 198 25.12 0.92 24.28
CA ASN A 198 24.42 -0.30 24.68
C ASN A 198 23.99 -0.22 26.15
N ALA A 199 24.81 0.30 27.05
CA ALA A 199 24.43 0.46 28.45
C ALA A 199 23.26 1.43 28.64
N VAL A 200 23.19 2.51 27.83
CA VAL A 200 22.00 3.38 27.77
C VAL A 200 20.80 2.60 27.23
N ARG A 201 20.98 1.84 26.15
CA ARG A 201 19.93 1.04 25.49
C ARG A 201 19.30 0.01 26.43
N THR A 202 20.11 -0.65 27.27
CA THR A 202 19.66 -1.72 28.17
C THR A 202 19.39 -1.24 29.59
N ASN A 203 19.44 0.07 29.83
CA ASN A 203 19.36 0.68 31.16
C ASN A 203 20.33 0.07 32.21
N THR A 204 21.55 -0.28 31.79
CA THR A 204 22.58 -0.87 32.66
C THR A 204 23.73 0.10 32.92
N LEU A 205 23.45 1.40 32.97
CA LEU A 205 24.47 2.43 33.25
C LEU A 205 24.97 2.31 34.70
N ASN A 206 26.23 1.93 34.86
CA ASN A 206 26.92 1.97 36.15
C ASN A 206 27.58 3.34 36.40
N SER A 207 28.13 3.54 37.60
CA SER A 207 28.80 4.79 38.00
C SER A 207 29.86 5.24 37.00
N ASP A 208 30.63 4.29 36.47
CA ASP A 208 31.74 4.57 35.55
C ASP A 208 31.23 4.99 34.17
N SER A 209 30.15 4.37 33.69
CA SER A 209 29.49 4.73 32.43
C SER A 209 28.85 6.11 32.51
N ILE A 210 28.21 6.43 33.64
CA ILE A 210 27.64 7.75 33.92
C ILE A 210 28.77 8.79 33.99
N ALA A 211 29.87 8.50 34.69
CA ALA A 211 31.02 9.39 34.77
C ALA A 211 31.66 9.61 33.39
N ALA A 212 31.77 8.56 32.57
CA ALA A 212 32.27 8.65 31.20
C ALA A 212 31.37 9.53 30.32
N LEU A 213 30.05 9.37 30.37
CA LEU A 213 29.12 10.23 29.64
C LEU A 213 29.19 11.69 30.16
N ASN A 214 29.17 11.87 31.48
CA ASN A 214 29.23 13.19 32.12
C ASN A 214 30.58 13.89 31.97
N SER A 215 31.65 13.21 31.56
CA SER A 215 32.89 13.87 31.11
C SER A 215 32.66 14.79 29.91
N ARG A 216 31.54 14.60 29.19
CA ARG A 216 31.10 15.43 28.06
C ARG A 216 30.12 16.54 28.47
N TYR A 217 29.79 16.66 29.76
CA TYR A 217 29.00 17.77 30.27
C TYR A 217 29.85 19.04 30.33
N LEU A 218 29.56 19.97 29.43
CA LEU A 218 30.26 21.25 29.32
C LEU A 218 29.24 22.39 29.51
N PRO A 219 29.09 22.92 30.73
CA PRO A 219 28.17 24.03 30.97
C PRO A 219 28.58 25.25 30.16
N HIS A 220 27.59 25.95 29.59
CA HIS A 220 27.80 27.15 28.76
C HIS A 220 28.70 26.94 27.52
N PHE A 221 28.79 25.71 27.01
CA PHE A 221 29.56 25.41 25.81
C PHE A 221 29.11 26.27 24.61
N VAL A 222 30.06 26.98 24.03
CA VAL A 222 29.92 27.70 22.76
C VAL A 222 30.65 26.90 21.68
N PRO A 223 29.94 26.44 20.64
CA PRO A 223 30.56 25.76 19.51
C PRO A 223 31.68 26.58 18.88
N PRO A 224 32.86 25.97 18.63
CA PRO A 224 33.88 26.55 17.77
C PRO A 224 33.32 26.85 16.38
N ALA A 225 33.76 27.95 15.76
CA ALA A 225 33.27 28.39 14.45
C ALA A 225 33.64 27.43 13.31
N ASP A 226 34.72 26.66 13.47
CA ASP A 226 35.22 25.67 12.51
C ASP A 226 34.50 24.31 12.59
N LYS A 227 33.64 24.09 13.59
CA LYS A 227 32.96 22.81 13.82
C LYS A 227 31.44 22.95 13.77
N ALA A 228 30.81 22.15 12.93
CA ALA A 228 29.36 22.13 12.77
C ALA A 228 28.66 21.34 13.87
N TYR A 229 28.35 22.01 14.97
CA TYR A 229 27.54 21.43 16.03
C TYR A 229 26.04 21.53 15.68
N VAL A 230 25.33 20.41 15.81
CA VAL A 230 23.86 20.38 15.74
C VAL A 230 23.29 20.22 17.15
N ARG A 231 22.35 21.09 17.53
CA ARG A 231 21.67 20.96 18.82
C ARG A 231 20.43 20.08 18.71
N LEU A 232 20.43 18.97 19.44
CA LEU A 232 19.30 18.06 19.53
C LEU A 232 18.37 18.49 20.68
N VAL A 233 17.11 18.75 20.34
CA VAL A 233 16.08 19.20 21.28
C VAL A 233 14.87 18.28 21.29
N THR A 234 14.04 18.36 22.32
CA THR A 234 12.91 17.43 22.49
C THR A 234 11.67 17.85 21.69
N HIS A 235 11.47 19.16 21.46
CA HIS A 235 10.25 19.71 20.84
C HIS A 235 10.53 20.56 19.60
N ASN A 236 9.61 20.55 18.62
CA ASN A 236 9.75 21.33 17.37
C ASN A 236 9.93 22.84 17.63
N TYR A 237 9.11 23.42 18.52
CA TYR A 237 9.18 24.86 18.81
C TYR A 237 10.56 25.32 19.30
N GLN A 238 11.31 24.45 20.00
CA GLN A 238 12.67 24.76 20.47
C GLN A 238 13.65 24.81 19.30
N ALA A 239 13.55 23.85 18.37
CA ALA A 239 14.40 23.79 17.19
C ALA A 239 14.13 24.99 16.29
N ASP A 240 12.86 25.29 16.04
CA ASP A 240 12.43 26.39 15.19
C ASP A 240 12.88 27.74 15.76
N ARG A 241 12.72 27.95 17.07
CA ARG A 241 13.21 29.17 17.75
C ARG A 241 14.71 29.36 17.56
N ILE A 242 15.51 28.32 17.84
CA ILE A 242 16.98 28.41 17.75
C ILE A 242 17.43 28.66 16.31
N ASN A 243 16.83 27.97 15.35
CA ASN A 243 17.15 28.17 13.94
C ASN A 243 16.80 29.60 13.48
N GLN A 244 15.64 30.12 13.88
CA GLN A 244 15.22 31.48 13.55
C GLN A 244 16.12 32.54 14.20
N GLU A 245 16.47 32.38 15.48
CA GLU A 245 17.39 33.29 16.18
C GLU A 245 18.76 33.34 15.50
N ARG A 246 19.30 32.17 15.14
CA ARG A 246 20.60 32.07 14.45
C ARG A 246 20.57 32.63 13.03
N LEU A 247 19.51 32.37 12.28
CA LEU A 247 19.32 32.94 10.95
C LEU A 247 19.18 34.47 11.00
N LYS A 248 18.42 35.00 11.97
CA LYS A 248 18.26 36.44 12.16
C LYS A 248 19.56 37.15 12.56
N ALA A 249 20.43 36.47 13.31
CA ALA A 249 21.72 37.02 13.72
C ALA A 249 22.71 37.23 12.56
N LEU A 250 22.50 36.59 11.41
CA LEU A 250 23.32 36.80 10.21
C LEU A 250 22.98 38.16 9.58
N THR A 251 24.01 38.99 9.37
CA THR A 251 23.89 40.33 8.77
C THR A 251 23.74 40.31 7.24
N THR A 252 23.91 39.14 6.63
CA THR A 252 23.78 38.94 5.18
C THR A 252 22.32 39.02 4.73
N PRO A 253 22.08 39.39 3.45
CA PRO A 253 20.73 39.43 2.89
C PRO A 253 20.04 38.07 2.94
N GLU A 254 18.75 38.06 3.23
CA GLU A 254 17.91 36.86 3.19
C GLU A 254 17.46 36.59 1.75
N PHE A 255 17.52 35.32 1.36
CA PHE A 255 16.96 34.81 0.12
C PHE A 255 15.87 33.81 0.45
N SER A 256 14.85 33.78 -0.41
CA SER A 256 13.70 32.90 -0.29
C SER A 256 13.60 32.01 -1.52
N PHE A 257 13.47 30.71 -1.29
CA PHE A 257 13.27 29.73 -2.36
C PHE A 257 11.96 28.99 -2.13
N THR A 258 10.99 29.20 -3.01
CA THR A 258 9.69 28.51 -2.95
C THR A 258 9.76 27.17 -3.66
N ALA A 259 9.18 26.15 -3.06
CA ALA A 259 9.07 24.81 -3.62
C ALA A 259 8.07 24.81 -4.78
N VAL A 260 8.30 23.92 -5.75
CA VAL A 260 7.32 23.63 -6.81
C VAL A 260 6.58 22.37 -6.38
N VAL A 261 5.27 22.50 -6.15
CA VAL A 261 4.41 21.38 -5.74
C VAL A 261 3.42 21.10 -6.86
N GLU A 262 3.48 19.90 -7.42
CA GLU A 262 2.61 19.45 -8.50
C GLU A 262 1.74 18.29 -8.01
N GLY A 263 0.47 18.24 -8.41
CA GLY A 263 -0.44 17.16 -8.04
C GLY A 263 -0.75 17.10 -6.54
N ASN A 264 -0.99 15.89 -6.03
CA ASN A 264 -1.35 15.66 -4.63
C ASN A 264 -0.09 15.39 -3.78
N PHE A 265 0.37 16.39 -3.02
CA PHE A 265 1.43 16.24 -2.01
C PHE A 265 1.01 16.94 -0.71
N PRO A 266 0.61 16.21 0.34
CA PRO A 266 0.12 16.82 1.59
C PRO A 266 1.19 17.66 2.30
N ALA A 267 0.84 18.87 2.74
CA ALA A 267 1.77 19.81 3.38
C ALA A 267 2.47 19.27 4.64
N GLY A 268 1.75 18.46 5.44
CA GLY A 268 2.34 17.80 6.61
C GLY A 268 3.40 16.73 6.29
N SER A 269 3.54 16.34 5.02
CA SER A 269 4.52 15.36 4.55
C SER A 269 5.69 15.99 3.80
N TYR A 270 5.76 17.33 3.70
CA TYR A 270 6.85 17.99 3.00
C TYR A 270 8.21 17.61 3.63
N PRO A 271 9.19 17.19 2.80
CA PRO A 271 10.49 16.72 3.30
C PRO A 271 11.36 17.88 3.82
N THR A 272 11.12 19.10 3.32
CA THR A 272 11.70 20.35 3.80
C THR A 272 10.68 21.48 3.73
N ALA A 273 11.08 22.68 4.14
CA ALA A 273 10.23 23.86 4.10
C ALA A 273 9.74 24.15 2.67
N GLU A 274 8.44 24.42 2.54
CA GLU A 274 7.84 24.89 1.29
C GLU A 274 8.47 26.21 0.84
N THR A 275 8.64 27.16 1.77
CA THR A 275 9.43 28.36 1.58
C THR A 275 10.71 28.25 2.38
N LEU A 276 11.82 27.98 1.69
CA LEU A 276 13.14 27.83 2.29
C LEU A 276 13.82 29.20 2.39
N LEU A 277 13.93 29.71 3.62
CA LEU A 277 14.62 30.98 3.93
C LEU A 277 16.06 30.70 4.32
N LEU A 278 17.01 31.31 3.62
CA LEU A 278 18.44 31.13 3.84
C LEU A 278 19.21 32.44 3.71
N LYS A 279 20.40 32.45 4.31
CA LYS A 279 21.36 33.56 4.30
C LYS A 279 22.77 32.97 4.07
N VAL A 280 23.66 33.74 3.45
CA VAL A 280 25.09 33.36 3.39
C VAL A 280 25.63 33.26 4.81
N GLY A 281 26.33 32.17 5.12
CA GLY A 281 26.77 31.78 6.47
C GLY A 281 25.76 30.94 7.26
N ALA A 282 24.62 30.59 6.67
CA ALA A 282 23.64 29.72 7.35
C ALA A 282 24.14 28.27 7.43
N GLN A 283 24.01 27.66 8.61
CA GLN A 283 24.24 26.22 8.78
C GLN A 283 23.02 25.45 8.29
N VAL A 284 23.24 24.58 7.31
CA VAL A 284 22.22 23.79 6.64
C VAL A 284 22.53 22.30 6.75
N MET A 285 21.49 21.48 6.59
CA MET A 285 21.57 20.03 6.52
C MET A 285 20.90 19.54 5.25
N PHE A 286 21.56 18.62 4.56
CA PHE A 286 20.99 17.91 3.42
C PHE A 286 19.90 16.94 3.89
N VAL A 287 18.73 16.97 3.26
CA VAL A 287 17.57 16.11 3.61
C VAL A 287 17.34 14.97 2.60
N LYS A 288 18.21 14.84 1.61
CA LYS A 288 18.18 13.79 0.57
C LYS A 288 19.62 13.40 0.22
N ASN A 289 19.80 12.17 -0.26
CA ASN A 289 21.07 11.78 -0.89
C ASN A 289 21.16 12.40 -2.28
N ASP A 290 22.37 12.76 -2.70
CA ASP A 290 22.62 13.27 -4.05
C ASP A 290 22.24 12.21 -5.10
N SER A 291 21.27 12.57 -5.94
CA SER A 291 20.75 11.72 -7.01
C SER A 291 21.69 11.66 -8.22
N SER A 292 22.69 12.54 -8.29
CA SER A 292 23.71 12.55 -9.34
C SER A 292 24.70 11.39 -9.19
N ILE A 293 25.42 11.10 -10.27
CA ILE A 293 26.44 10.03 -10.32
C ILE A 293 27.62 10.35 -9.38
N GLU A 294 27.84 11.62 -9.06
CA GLU A 294 28.96 12.10 -8.25
C GLU A 294 28.76 11.85 -6.75
N HIS A 295 27.51 11.63 -6.30
CA HIS A 295 27.16 11.38 -4.90
C HIS A 295 27.81 12.36 -3.90
N ARG A 296 27.74 13.67 -4.21
CA ARG A 296 28.46 14.76 -3.52
C ARG A 296 28.00 14.98 -2.08
N TYR A 297 26.75 14.63 -1.78
CA TYR A 297 26.18 14.76 -0.44
C TYR A 297 25.24 13.60 -0.08
N PHE A 298 24.98 13.43 1.21
CA PHE A 298 24.08 12.42 1.75
C PHE A 298 23.10 13.03 2.77
N ASN A 299 21.97 12.37 2.99
CA ASN A 299 20.96 12.80 3.96
C ASN A 299 21.55 12.84 5.38
N GLY A 300 21.46 14.01 6.02
CA GLY A 300 22.04 14.31 7.32
C GLY A 300 23.38 15.03 7.28
N MET A 301 24.02 15.14 6.10
CA MET A 301 25.27 15.89 5.93
C MET A 301 25.07 17.36 6.26
N LEU A 302 26.02 17.95 6.98
CA LEU A 302 26.01 19.35 7.37
C LEU A 302 26.88 20.18 6.43
N GLY A 303 26.45 21.42 6.20
CA GLY A 303 27.24 22.41 5.48
C GLY A 303 26.88 23.83 5.87
N GLU A 304 27.70 24.76 5.39
CA GLU A 304 27.48 26.19 5.52
C GLU A 304 27.21 26.78 4.16
N VAL A 305 26.20 27.64 4.03
CA VAL A 305 25.94 28.38 2.79
C VAL A 305 27.12 29.32 2.49
N ALA A 306 27.91 29.00 1.47
CA ALA A 306 29.08 29.76 1.07
C ALA A 306 28.72 30.95 0.17
N SER A 307 27.82 30.75 -0.77
CA SER A 307 27.30 31.80 -1.65
C SER A 307 25.93 31.41 -2.21
N MET A 308 25.12 32.42 -2.54
CA MET A 308 23.77 32.22 -3.07
C MET A 308 23.39 33.33 -4.05
N THR A 309 22.57 32.96 -5.04
CA THR A 309 21.84 33.87 -5.91
C THR A 309 20.34 33.57 -5.80
N GLN A 310 19.50 34.21 -6.62
CA GLN A 310 18.08 33.87 -6.70
C GLN A 310 17.82 32.46 -7.25
N GLN A 311 18.80 31.82 -7.92
CA GLN A 311 18.63 30.54 -8.61
C GLN A 311 19.72 29.51 -8.30
N SER A 312 20.70 29.84 -7.47
CA SER A 312 21.79 28.93 -7.11
C SER A 312 22.15 29.02 -5.64
N ILE A 313 22.51 27.87 -5.06
CA ILE A 313 22.99 27.76 -3.69
C ILE A 313 24.28 26.95 -3.72
N VAL A 314 25.36 27.52 -3.19
CA VAL A 314 26.62 26.80 -2.98
C VAL A 314 26.80 26.57 -1.50
N VAL A 315 26.91 25.31 -1.11
CA VAL A 315 27.12 24.88 0.27
C VAL A 315 28.55 24.37 0.42
N LYS A 316 29.27 24.89 1.39
CA LYS A 316 30.56 24.35 1.82
C LYS A 316 30.31 23.19 2.77
N ALA A 317 30.71 21.99 2.40
CA ALA A 317 30.68 20.82 3.26
C ALA A 317 31.56 21.04 4.49
N HIS A 318 31.05 20.73 5.69
CA HIS A 318 31.87 20.86 6.90
C HIS A 318 32.91 19.75 7.02
N ASP A 319 32.61 18.54 6.54
CA ASP A 319 33.48 17.39 6.69
C ASP A 319 34.70 17.46 5.76
N SER A 320 34.49 17.78 4.48
CA SER A 320 35.53 17.82 3.46
C SER A 320 36.02 19.22 3.10
N GLY A 321 35.23 20.26 3.41
CA GLY A 321 35.50 21.63 2.96
C GLY A 321 35.12 21.89 1.51
N ASP A 322 34.59 20.90 0.79
CA ASP A 322 34.22 20.99 -0.62
C ASP A 322 33.09 21.99 -0.84
N LEU A 323 33.15 22.72 -1.95
CA LEU A 323 32.06 23.58 -2.40
C LEU A 323 31.12 22.76 -3.28
N ILE A 324 29.90 22.58 -2.80
CA ILE A 324 28.85 21.82 -3.46
C ILE A 324 27.84 22.80 -4.03
N GLU A 325 27.74 22.84 -5.36
CA GLU A 325 26.61 23.49 -6.01
C GLU A 325 25.37 22.61 -5.83
N VAL A 326 24.37 23.14 -5.13
CA VAL A 326 23.17 22.38 -4.75
C VAL A 326 22.11 22.60 -5.80
N GLU A 327 21.67 21.50 -6.40
CA GLU A 327 20.56 21.49 -7.35
C GLU A 327 19.23 21.25 -6.63
N ARG A 328 18.12 21.62 -7.29
CA ARG A 328 16.79 21.29 -6.79
C ARG A 328 16.57 19.79 -6.96
N GLU A 329 16.01 19.17 -5.93
CA GLU A 329 15.71 17.75 -5.91
C GLU A 329 14.20 17.54 -5.91
N LYS A 330 13.75 16.48 -6.58
CA LYS A 330 12.33 16.12 -6.66
C LYS A 330 12.02 14.94 -5.72
N TRP A 331 11.00 15.08 -4.88
CA TRP A 331 10.41 14.00 -4.09
C TRP A 331 9.05 13.66 -4.66
N GLN A 332 8.72 12.38 -4.65
CA GLN A 332 7.47 11.88 -5.20
C GLN A 332 6.59 11.37 -4.07
N ASN A 333 5.34 11.83 -4.06
CA ASN A 333 4.29 11.19 -3.27
C ASN A 333 3.68 10.10 -4.14
N THR A 334 4.03 8.85 -3.86
CA THR A 334 3.52 7.69 -4.60
C THR A 334 2.32 7.09 -3.88
N ARG A 335 1.49 6.39 -4.65
CA ARG A 335 0.50 5.46 -4.11
C ARG A 335 0.64 4.12 -4.80
N TYR A 336 0.31 3.07 -4.07
CA TYR A 336 0.11 1.77 -4.70
C TYR A 336 -1.16 1.76 -5.53
N ALA A 337 -1.02 1.34 -6.77
CA ALA A 337 -2.11 1.08 -7.69
C ALA A 337 -1.96 -0.31 -8.28
N LEU A 338 -3.09 -0.86 -8.74
CA LEU A 338 -3.07 -2.06 -9.55
C LEU A 338 -2.88 -1.67 -11.02
N ASN A 339 -1.87 -2.21 -11.69
CA ASN A 339 -1.72 -2.09 -13.13
C ASN A 339 -2.81 -2.92 -13.82
N GLU A 340 -3.59 -2.33 -14.72
CA GLU A 340 -4.73 -3.04 -15.33
C GLU A 340 -4.31 -4.14 -16.31
N ARG A 341 -3.11 -4.05 -16.88
CA ARG A 341 -2.56 -4.98 -17.88
C ARG A 341 -1.74 -6.09 -17.24
N THR A 342 -0.73 -5.73 -16.44
CA THR A 342 0.15 -6.73 -15.80
C THR A 342 -0.48 -7.33 -14.54
N LYS A 343 -1.52 -6.67 -14.00
CA LYS A 343 -2.14 -7.01 -12.72
C LYS A 343 -1.18 -6.92 -11.55
N GLU A 344 0.02 -6.38 -11.70
CA GLU A 344 0.98 -6.19 -10.62
C GLU A 344 0.64 -4.94 -9.80
N ILE A 345 1.17 -4.90 -8.58
CA ILE A 345 1.12 -3.69 -7.75
C ILE A 345 2.25 -2.80 -8.25
N GLU A 346 1.90 -1.60 -8.68
CA GLU A 346 2.86 -0.59 -9.12
C GLU A 346 2.72 0.67 -8.27
N GLU A 347 3.78 1.46 -8.24
CA GLU A 347 3.78 2.78 -7.63
C GLU A 347 3.40 3.82 -8.68
N VAL A 348 2.35 4.59 -8.39
CA VAL A 348 1.89 5.70 -9.24
C VAL A 348 2.15 6.99 -8.49
N VAL A 349 2.86 7.91 -9.14
CA VAL A 349 3.11 9.25 -8.62
C VAL A 349 1.80 10.04 -8.64
N GLU A 350 1.30 10.47 -7.47
CA GLU A 350 0.13 11.35 -7.37
C GLU A 350 0.51 12.82 -7.37
N GLY A 351 1.71 13.11 -6.90
CA GLY A 351 2.23 14.45 -6.84
C GLY A 351 3.72 14.46 -6.55
N SER A 352 4.31 15.63 -6.68
CA SER A 352 5.73 15.84 -6.45
C SER A 352 5.99 17.15 -5.77
N PHE A 353 7.02 17.16 -4.93
CA PHE A 353 7.56 18.32 -4.26
C PHE A 353 8.98 18.51 -4.78
N GLU A 354 9.31 19.70 -5.31
CA GLU A 354 10.62 20.00 -5.84
C GLU A 354 11.21 21.25 -5.19
N GLN A 355 12.37 21.09 -4.55
CA GLN A 355 13.02 22.13 -3.74
C GLN A 355 14.51 21.79 -3.58
N TYR A 356 15.33 22.77 -3.20
CA TYR A 356 16.69 22.47 -2.73
C TYR A 356 16.62 21.52 -1.52
N PRO A 357 17.42 20.43 -1.50
CA PRO A 357 17.41 19.42 -0.44
C PRO A 357 18.07 19.90 0.85
N LEU A 358 17.73 21.11 1.31
CA LEU A 358 18.35 21.77 2.45
C LEU A 358 17.29 22.14 3.49
N ARG A 359 17.70 22.15 4.76
CA ARG A 359 16.99 22.78 5.87
C ARG A 359 17.98 23.49 6.78
N THR A 360 17.57 24.55 7.46
CA THR A 360 18.37 25.16 8.54
C THR A 360 18.61 24.15 9.66
N ALA A 361 19.84 24.07 10.16
CA ALA A 361 20.28 22.91 10.94
C ALA A 361 21.16 23.25 12.15
N TRP A 362 21.05 24.44 12.72
CA TRP A 362 21.65 24.71 14.04
C TRP A 362 20.98 23.88 15.13
N SER A 363 19.69 23.60 14.98
CA SER A 363 18.94 22.72 15.88
C SER A 363 17.92 21.87 15.14
N ILE A 364 17.76 20.63 15.60
CA ILE A 364 16.72 19.71 15.15
C ILE A 364 16.14 18.95 16.34
N THR A 365 14.91 18.47 16.20
CA THR A 365 14.33 17.58 17.22
C THR A 365 14.99 16.21 17.21
N ILE A 366 15.03 15.53 18.36
CA ILE A 366 15.48 14.14 18.48
C ILE A 366 14.70 13.22 17.51
N HIS A 367 13.38 13.40 17.36
CA HIS A 367 12.58 12.65 16.38
C HIS A 367 13.09 12.81 14.95
N LYS A 368 13.27 14.04 14.47
CA LYS A 368 13.82 14.35 13.12
C LYS A 368 15.30 14.03 12.96
N SER A 369 15.98 13.59 14.02
CA SER A 369 17.37 13.13 13.99
C SER A 369 17.50 11.61 13.80
N GLN A 370 16.40 10.87 13.94
CA GLN A 370 16.40 9.41 13.81
C GLN A 370 16.95 8.99 12.43
N GLY A 371 17.82 7.97 12.43
CA GLY A 371 18.51 7.49 11.23
C GLY A 371 19.73 8.33 10.81
N LEU A 372 19.82 9.60 11.22
CA LEU A 372 20.93 10.51 10.90
C LEU A 372 22.16 10.27 11.77
N THR A 373 23.31 10.77 11.34
CA THR A 373 24.60 10.64 12.03
C THR A 373 25.35 11.96 11.95
N PHE A 374 25.93 12.40 13.07
CA PHE A 374 26.63 13.68 13.21
C PHE A 374 28.04 13.47 13.78
N ASP A 375 28.99 14.26 13.31
CA ASP A 375 30.32 14.35 13.91
C ASP A 375 30.28 15.08 15.24
N TYR A 376 29.50 16.17 15.31
CA TYR A 376 29.37 16.99 16.51
C TYR A 376 27.92 17.31 16.84
N ALA A 377 27.50 17.02 18.08
CA ALA A 377 26.15 17.34 18.54
C ALA A 377 26.12 17.85 19.98
N ILE A 378 25.23 18.81 20.23
CA ILE A 378 24.89 19.29 21.57
C ILE A 378 23.58 18.66 21.97
N ILE A 379 23.59 17.91 23.06
CA ILE A 379 22.47 17.08 23.46
C ILE A 379 21.99 17.53 24.84
N ASN A 380 20.67 17.72 24.95
CA ASN A 380 20.00 17.82 26.22
C ASN A 380 19.04 16.66 26.41
N VAL A 381 19.41 15.69 27.25
CA VAL A 381 18.54 14.56 27.61
C VAL A 381 17.80 14.77 28.93
N SER A 382 18.05 15.85 29.67
CA SER A 382 17.38 16.08 30.97
C SER A 382 15.87 16.33 30.84
N GLY A 383 15.43 16.79 29.66
CA GLY A 383 14.02 16.92 29.29
C GLY A 383 13.44 15.73 28.54
N SER A 384 14.12 14.57 28.51
CA SER A 384 13.58 13.35 27.89
C SER A 384 12.33 12.93 28.65
N PHE A 385 11.22 12.75 27.94
CA PHE A 385 9.92 12.40 28.51
C PHE A 385 9.42 11.04 28.02
N ALA A 386 10.07 10.48 27.00
CA ALA A 386 9.71 9.19 26.41
C ALA A 386 10.90 8.21 26.47
N HIS A 387 10.57 6.94 26.62
CA HIS A 387 11.52 5.82 26.52
C HIS A 387 12.31 5.88 25.20
N GLY A 388 13.59 5.51 25.26
CA GLY A 388 14.50 5.47 24.11
C GLY A 388 14.92 6.83 23.54
N GLN A 389 14.31 7.95 23.94
CA GLN A 389 14.65 9.29 23.44
C GLN A 389 16.10 9.69 23.74
N ALA A 390 16.58 9.38 24.96
CA ALA A 390 17.98 9.58 25.35
C ALA A 390 18.93 8.72 24.48
N TYR A 391 18.62 7.43 24.29
CA TYR A 391 19.41 6.54 23.43
C TYR A 391 19.46 7.04 21.99
N VAL A 392 18.33 7.44 21.41
CA VAL A 392 18.26 7.99 20.05
C VAL A 392 19.15 9.21 19.94
N ALA A 393 19.07 10.16 20.88
CA ALA A 393 19.88 11.36 20.86
C ALA A 393 21.39 11.06 20.94
N LEU A 394 21.80 10.27 21.94
CA LEU A 394 23.21 9.93 22.17
C LEU A 394 23.80 9.13 21.00
N SER A 395 23.03 8.22 20.41
CA SER A 395 23.45 7.40 19.27
C SER A 395 23.57 8.16 17.94
N ARG A 396 23.25 9.47 17.90
CA ARG A 396 23.44 10.27 16.68
C ARG A 396 24.90 10.67 16.47
N CYS A 397 25.70 10.77 17.52
CA CYS A 397 27.13 11.08 17.38
C CYS A 397 27.91 9.88 16.83
N LYS A 398 28.97 10.15 16.05
CA LYS A 398 29.92 9.10 15.62
C LYS A 398 30.85 8.65 16.76
N THR A 399 31.26 9.59 17.61
CA THR A 399 32.22 9.37 18.70
C THR A 399 31.77 10.04 19.99
N LEU A 400 32.33 9.60 21.13
CA LEU A 400 32.06 10.20 22.43
C LEU A 400 32.56 11.66 22.50
N GLU A 401 33.71 11.94 21.87
CA GLU A 401 34.33 13.26 21.80
C GLU A 401 33.51 14.24 20.95
N GLY A 402 32.79 13.74 19.95
CA GLY A 402 31.85 14.52 19.13
C GLY A 402 30.65 15.06 19.93
N MET A 403 30.30 14.39 21.02
CA MET A 403 29.16 14.73 21.84
C MET A 403 29.49 15.83 22.86
N VAL A 404 28.55 16.75 23.06
CA VAL A 404 28.53 17.68 24.19
C VAL A 404 27.17 17.60 24.88
N LEU A 405 27.17 17.46 26.20
CA LEU A 405 25.96 17.47 27.00
C LEU A 405 25.75 18.87 27.57
N SER A 406 24.55 19.44 27.39
CA SER A 406 24.21 20.74 27.99
C SER A 406 23.64 20.62 29.42
N ALA A 407 23.39 19.40 29.87
CA ALA A 407 22.97 19.05 31.23
C ALA A 407 23.59 17.69 31.59
N PRO A 408 23.91 17.42 32.86
CA PRO A 408 24.43 16.13 33.28
C PRO A 408 23.36 15.04 33.10
N ILE A 409 23.82 13.83 32.81
CA ILE A 409 23.00 12.61 32.76
C ILE A 409 23.02 11.96 34.14
N SER A 410 21.84 11.75 34.70
CA SER A 410 21.61 10.85 35.83
C SER A 410 20.97 9.55 35.35
N GLY A 411 21.04 8.48 36.16
CA GLY A 411 20.34 7.22 35.87
C GLY A 411 18.83 7.41 35.67
N SER A 412 18.22 8.41 36.32
CA SER A 412 16.80 8.78 36.13
C SER A 412 16.47 9.41 34.77
N ASN A 413 17.46 9.86 33.98
CA ASN A 413 17.20 10.38 32.62
C ASN A 413 17.08 9.28 31.57
N VAL A 414 17.51 8.06 31.87
CA VAL A 414 17.23 6.89 31.05
C VAL A 414 15.91 6.31 31.53
N ILE A 415 14.83 6.74 30.88
CA ILE A 415 13.50 6.21 31.17
C ILE A 415 13.49 4.75 30.72
N GLU A 416 13.24 3.86 31.67
CA GLU A 416 13.02 2.44 31.42
C GLU A 416 11.52 2.18 31.30
N ASP A 417 11.13 1.53 30.21
CA ASP A 417 9.77 1.09 30.00
C ASP A 417 9.71 -0.39 30.30
N ALA A 418 9.15 -0.72 31.48
CA ALA A 418 9.02 -2.10 31.93
C ALA A 418 8.29 -2.98 30.90
N THR A 419 7.41 -2.39 30.09
CA THR A 419 6.68 -3.08 29.02
C THR A 419 7.63 -3.51 27.91
N VAL A 420 8.56 -2.65 27.50
CA VAL A 420 9.57 -2.94 26.47
C VAL A 420 10.60 -3.93 27.00
N LEU A 421 11.03 -3.79 28.25
CA LEU A 421 11.97 -4.71 28.88
C LEU A 421 11.39 -6.13 28.93
N HIS A 422 10.17 -6.28 29.45
CA HIS A 422 9.51 -7.57 29.55
C HIS A 422 9.34 -8.22 28.18
N PHE A 423 8.94 -7.44 27.18
CA PHE A 423 8.82 -7.92 25.81
C PHE A 423 10.18 -8.38 25.25
N THR A 424 11.23 -7.58 25.44
CA THR A 424 12.56 -7.87 24.88
C THR A 424 13.22 -9.10 25.52
N GLN A 425 13.05 -9.30 26.82
CA GLN A 425 13.53 -10.51 27.51
C GLN A 425 12.88 -11.80 26.98
N GLY A 426 11.62 -11.71 26.53
CA GLY A 426 10.94 -12.83 25.88
C GLY A 426 11.51 -13.19 24.51
N ILE A 427 12.08 -12.22 23.77
CA ILE A 427 12.61 -12.43 22.41
C ILE A 427 13.75 -13.44 22.39
N GLU A 428 14.73 -13.30 23.29
CA GLU A 428 15.91 -14.17 23.32
C GLU A 428 15.54 -15.63 23.59
N GLN A 429 14.47 -15.86 24.35
CA GLN A 429 13.97 -17.19 24.71
C GLN A 429 13.09 -17.81 23.61
N GLN A 430 12.60 -17.01 22.66
CA GLN A 430 11.62 -17.40 21.64
C GLN A 430 12.19 -17.45 20.21
N HIS A 431 13.52 -17.48 20.06
CA HIS A 431 14.12 -17.63 18.74
C HIS A 431 13.64 -18.94 18.08
N PRO A 432 13.12 -18.90 16.85
CA PRO A 432 12.54 -20.08 16.21
C PRO A 432 13.63 -21.12 15.96
N THR A 433 13.35 -22.37 16.33
CA THR A 433 14.19 -23.53 15.99
C THR A 433 13.93 -23.95 14.54
N SER A 434 14.88 -24.64 13.91
CA SER A 434 14.69 -25.18 12.56
C SER A 434 13.44 -26.05 12.45
N GLU A 435 13.18 -26.90 13.45
CA GLU A 435 11.98 -27.74 13.52
C GLU A 435 10.69 -26.91 13.55
N LYS A 436 10.68 -25.81 14.32
CA LYS A 436 9.53 -24.91 14.38
C LYS A 436 9.29 -24.22 13.03
N VAL A 437 10.36 -23.82 12.33
CA VAL A 437 10.25 -23.23 10.98
C VAL A 437 9.68 -24.24 9.99
N GLU A 438 10.18 -25.48 9.98
CA GLU A 438 9.63 -26.55 9.14
C GLU A 438 8.14 -26.80 9.45
N GLN A 439 7.75 -26.77 10.72
CA GLN A 439 6.35 -26.89 11.12
C GLN A 439 5.50 -25.71 10.59
N MET A 440 6.01 -24.48 10.65
CA MET A 440 5.33 -23.31 10.09
C MET A 440 5.15 -23.43 8.57
N GLU A 441 6.18 -23.88 7.84
CA GLU A 441 6.13 -24.09 6.39
C GLU A 441 5.09 -25.19 6.04
N ARG A 442 5.06 -26.29 6.79
CA ARG A 442 4.07 -27.36 6.63
C ARG A 442 2.64 -26.88 6.93
N ASN A 443 2.45 -26.12 8.01
CA ASN A 443 1.14 -25.55 8.35
C ASN A 443 0.66 -24.58 7.28
N TYR A 444 1.56 -23.73 6.76
CA TYR A 444 1.24 -22.82 5.67
C TYR A 444 0.82 -23.57 4.40
N LEU A 445 1.56 -24.61 4.03
CA LEU A 445 1.22 -25.46 2.90
C LEU A 445 -0.16 -26.12 3.11
N LEU A 446 -0.39 -26.71 4.28
CA LEU A 446 -1.68 -27.32 4.63
C LEU A 446 -2.81 -26.31 4.57
N HIS A 447 -2.64 -25.10 5.12
CA HIS A 447 -3.60 -24.01 5.01
C HIS A 447 -3.90 -23.65 3.56
N ARG A 448 -2.90 -23.57 2.68
CA ARG A 448 -3.11 -23.24 1.26
C ARG A 448 -3.85 -24.33 0.49
N VAL A 449 -3.56 -25.59 0.77
CA VAL A 449 -4.31 -26.72 0.21
C VAL A 449 -5.73 -26.72 0.78
N SER A 450 -5.89 -26.41 2.07
CA SER A 450 -7.21 -26.35 2.72
C SER A 450 -8.05 -25.18 2.20
N ASP A 451 -7.48 -24.02 1.91
CA ASP A 451 -8.15 -22.90 1.24
C ASP A 451 -8.73 -23.33 -0.12
N LEU A 452 -8.09 -24.26 -0.83
CA LEU A 452 -8.59 -24.82 -2.08
C LEU A 452 -9.74 -25.82 -1.88
N PHE A 453 -9.66 -26.68 -0.87
CA PHE A 453 -10.61 -27.79 -0.67
C PHE A 453 -11.66 -27.55 0.40
N SER A 454 -11.61 -26.44 1.14
CA SER A 454 -12.65 -26.03 2.09
C SER A 454 -13.78 -25.29 1.36
N PHE A 455 -15.02 -25.72 1.56
CA PHE A 455 -16.19 -25.14 0.89
C PHE A 455 -17.16 -24.45 1.86
N SER A 456 -16.78 -24.26 3.13
CA SER A 456 -17.65 -23.68 4.16
C SER A 456 -18.09 -22.25 3.84
N ALA A 457 -17.17 -21.38 3.40
CA ALA A 457 -17.50 -20.01 2.99
C ALA A 457 -18.49 -20.00 1.81
N LEU A 458 -18.25 -20.87 0.82
CA LEU A 458 -19.12 -21.01 -0.34
C LEU A 458 -20.50 -21.58 0.05
N GLN A 459 -20.55 -22.51 1.00
CA GLN A 459 -21.80 -23.04 1.55
C GLN A 459 -22.65 -21.93 2.18
N GLN A 460 -22.03 -21.03 2.95
CA GLN A 460 -22.73 -19.88 3.56
C GLN A 460 -23.29 -18.92 2.50
N GLU A 461 -22.54 -18.66 1.43
CA GLU A 461 -23.02 -17.84 0.31
C GLU A 461 -24.18 -18.50 -0.44
N VAL A 462 -24.11 -19.82 -0.70
CA VAL A 462 -25.20 -20.59 -1.30
C VAL A 462 -26.45 -20.56 -0.41
N GLN A 463 -26.29 -20.82 0.89
CA GLN A 463 -27.39 -20.75 1.88
C GLN A 463 -28.02 -19.35 1.91
N GLY A 464 -27.19 -18.30 1.90
CA GLY A 464 -27.64 -16.90 1.86
C GLY A 464 -28.42 -16.58 0.59
N PHE A 465 -27.98 -17.08 -0.56
CA PHE A 465 -28.67 -16.89 -1.84
C PHE A 465 -30.02 -17.63 -1.86
N VAL A 466 -30.05 -18.90 -1.44
CA VAL A 466 -31.29 -19.70 -1.37
C VAL A 466 -32.30 -19.06 -0.42
N ARG A 467 -31.85 -18.51 0.72
CA ARG A 467 -32.72 -17.79 1.66
C ARG A 467 -33.39 -16.58 1.01
N ILE A 468 -32.65 -15.80 0.21
CA ILE A 468 -33.22 -14.68 -0.55
C ILE A 468 -34.25 -15.17 -1.58
N LEU A 469 -33.96 -16.28 -2.26
CA LEU A 469 -34.89 -16.88 -3.21
C LEU A 469 -36.20 -17.32 -2.52
N ASP A 470 -36.09 -17.96 -1.36
CA ASP A 470 -37.23 -18.45 -0.59
C ASP A 470 -38.06 -17.30 0.01
N GLU A 471 -37.41 -16.23 0.47
CA GLU A 471 -38.10 -15.08 1.07
C GLU A 471 -38.85 -14.25 0.03
N PHE A 472 -38.25 -14.01 -1.15
CA PHE A 472 -38.77 -13.03 -2.11
C PHE A 472 -39.31 -13.61 -3.41
N TYR A 473 -38.90 -14.82 -3.80
CA TYR A 473 -39.21 -15.39 -5.12
C TYR A 473 -40.03 -16.70 -5.05
N TYR A 474 -40.41 -17.18 -3.86
CA TYR A 474 -41.15 -18.45 -3.69
C TYR A 474 -42.47 -18.52 -4.47
N LYS A 475 -43.18 -17.39 -4.64
CA LYS A 475 -44.44 -17.33 -5.41
C LYS A 475 -44.22 -17.19 -6.91
N THR A 476 -43.28 -16.34 -7.31
CA THR A 476 -43.06 -15.96 -8.71
C THR A 476 -42.18 -16.95 -9.48
N PHE A 477 -41.27 -17.66 -8.81
CA PHE A 477 -40.33 -18.60 -9.42
C PHE A 477 -40.20 -19.88 -8.59
N ALA A 478 -41.33 -20.48 -8.18
CA ALA A 478 -41.34 -21.66 -7.30
C ALA A 478 -40.45 -22.82 -7.78
N GLY A 479 -40.42 -23.11 -9.09
CA GLY A 479 -39.55 -24.14 -9.67
C GLY A 479 -38.05 -23.84 -9.47
N VAL A 480 -37.64 -22.60 -9.73
CA VAL A 480 -36.26 -22.14 -9.50
C VAL A 480 -35.88 -22.27 -8.03
N VAL A 481 -36.77 -21.88 -7.11
CA VAL A 481 -36.51 -22.01 -5.66
C VAL A 481 -36.33 -23.48 -5.28
N ALA A 482 -37.15 -24.39 -5.82
CA ALA A 482 -37.02 -25.83 -5.60
C ALA A 482 -35.70 -26.38 -6.15
N ASP A 483 -35.29 -25.97 -7.35
CA ASP A 483 -34.03 -26.37 -7.98
C ASP A 483 -32.82 -25.91 -7.16
N PHE A 484 -32.84 -24.67 -6.64
CA PHE A 484 -31.78 -24.15 -5.79
C PHE A 484 -31.75 -24.80 -4.41
N LYS A 485 -32.90 -25.15 -3.82
CA LYS A 485 -32.95 -25.93 -2.57
C LYS A 485 -32.36 -27.31 -2.76
N LYS A 486 -32.66 -27.98 -3.88
CA LYS A 486 -32.04 -29.26 -4.24
C LYS A 486 -30.53 -29.10 -4.44
N ALA A 487 -30.10 -28.11 -5.21
CA ALA A 487 -28.68 -27.86 -5.45
C ALA A 487 -27.92 -27.53 -4.16
N GLN A 488 -28.53 -26.82 -3.21
CA GLN A 488 -27.97 -26.58 -1.88
C GLN A 488 -27.75 -27.89 -1.11
N HIS A 489 -28.75 -28.77 -1.09
CA HIS A 489 -28.64 -30.07 -0.43
C HIS A 489 -27.58 -30.95 -1.08
N ASP A 490 -27.58 -31.04 -2.42
CA ASP A 490 -26.58 -31.80 -3.18
C ASP A 490 -25.16 -31.25 -2.92
N PHE A 491 -25.00 -29.92 -2.86
CA PHE A 491 -23.73 -29.27 -2.51
C PHE A 491 -23.26 -29.63 -1.10
N GLU A 492 -24.16 -29.62 -0.12
CA GLU A 492 -23.83 -29.99 1.26
C GLU A 492 -23.34 -31.45 1.37
N VAL A 493 -24.02 -32.38 0.70
CA VAL A 493 -23.69 -33.82 0.77
C VAL A 493 -22.47 -34.16 -0.07
N GLN A 494 -22.43 -33.74 -1.35
CA GLN A 494 -21.44 -34.17 -2.33
C GLN A 494 -20.19 -33.30 -2.37
N VAL A 495 -20.27 -32.04 -1.90
CA VAL A 495 -19.12 -31.13 -1.85
C VAL A 495 -18.62 -31.00 -0.42
N VAL A 496 -19.42 -30.48 0.50
CA VAL A 496 -18.98 -30.19 1.87
C VAL A 496 -18.64 -31.47 2.63
N GLY A 497 -19.57 -32.44 2.69
CA GLY A 497 -19.34 -33.71 3.40
C GLY A 497 -18.25 -34.60 2.78
N VAL A 498 -17.96 -34.46 1.48
CA VAL A 498 -16.82 -35.15 0.85
C VAL A 498 -15.51 -34.41 1.14
N ALA A 499 -15.52 -33.07 1.16
CA ALA A 499 -14.35 -32.26 1.48
C ALA A 499 -13.84 -32.49 2.90
N GLU A 500 -14.73 -32.65 3.89
CA GLU A 500 -14.35 -32.96 5.27
C GLU A 500 -13.60 -34.30 5.38
N ARG A 501 -14.08 -35.34 4.67
CA ARG A 501 -13.40 -36.64 4.61
C ARG A 501 -12.10 -36.58 3.81
N PHE A 502 -12.07 -35.74 2.76
CA PHE A 502 -10.89 -35.53 1.94
C PHE A 502 -9.78 -34.81 2.72
N TYR A 503 -10.14 -33.87 3.59
CA TYR A 503 -9.22 -33.18 4.50
C TYR A 503 -8.35 -34.15 5.31
N LEU A 504 -8.98 -35.14 5.95
CA LEU A 504 -8.25 -36.14 6.75
C LEU A 504 -7.18 -36.87 5.94
N GLN A 505 -7.43 -37.11 4.65
CA GLN A 505 -6.52 -37.84 3.78
C GLN A 505 -5.32 -36.99 3.36
N TYR A 506 -5.54 -35.79 2.82
CA TYR A 506 -4.41 -34.97 2.37
C TYR A 506 -3.63 -34.36 3.54
N ALA A 507 -4.27 -34.10 4.69
CA ALA A 507 -3.58 -33.65 5.89
C ALA A 507 -2.60 -34.71 6.39
N GLN A 508 -3.02 -35.99 6.39
CA GLN A 508 -2.14 -37.10 6.75
C GLN A 508 -0.97 -37.25 5.76
N LEU A 509 -1.23 -37.18 4.46
CA LEU A 509 -0.18 -37.26 3.43
C LEU A 509 0.82 -36.11 3.59
N LEU A 510 0.34 -34.86 3.70
CA LEU A 510 1.19 -33.68 3.90
C LEU A 510 2.04 -33.75 5.17
N ALA A 511 1.54 -34.38 6.23
CA ALA A 511 2.29 -34.55 7.47
C ALA A 511 3.47 -35.52 7.34
N GLN A 512 3.38 -36.50 6.42
CA GLN A 512 4.37 -37.55 6.22
C GLN A 512 5.40 -37.23 5.13
N THR A 513 5.06 -36.30 4.23
CA THR A 513 5.91 -35.92 3.10
C THR A 513 7.04 -34.97 3.53
N ALA A 514 8.27 -35.24 3.07
CA ALA A 514 9.41 -34.32 3.24
C ALA A 514 9.46 -33.23 2.14
N ASP A 515 9.11 -33.58 0.90
CA ASP A 515 8.99 -32.65 -0.23
C ASP A 515 7.67 -32.88 -0.97
N TYR A 516 6.71 -31.97 -0.78
CA TYR A 516 5.37 -32.06 -1.35
C TYR A 516 5.34 -31.94 -2.87
N ALA A 517 6.33 -31.29 -3.47
CA ALA A 517 6.39 -31.10 -4.92
C ALA A 517 6.89 -32.38 -5.61
N ALA A 518 7.78 -33.13 -4.95
CA ALA A 518 8.32 -34.40 -5.43
C ALA A 518 7.42 -35.61 -5.11
N ASP A 519 6.53 -35.52 -4.13
CA ASP A 519 5.64 -36.62 -3.73
C ASP A 519 4.52 -36.87 -4.75
N THR A 520 4.72 -37.90 -5.58
CA THR A 520 3.77 -38.29 -6.63
C THR A 520 2.41 -38.74 -6.07
N THR A 521 2.38 -39.39 -4.90
CA THR A 521 1.14 -39.90 -4.30
C THR A 521 0.26 -38.76 -3.84
N LEU A 522 0.86 -37.78 -3.14
CA LEU A 522 0.18 -36.56 -2.74
C LEU A 522 -0.32 -35.77 -3.96
N GLN A 523 0.56 -35.51 -4.94
CA GLN A 523 0.21 -34.74 -6.13
C GLN A 523 -0.93 -35.37 -6.92
N GLU A 524 -0.93 -36.69 -7.11
CA GLU A 524 -2.04 -37.39 -7.75
C GLU A 524 -3.33 -37.28 -6.95
N ARG A 525 -3.27 -37.39 -5.61
CA ARG A 525 -4.45 -37.27 -4.76
C ARG A 525 -5.07 -35.88 -4.85
N LEU A 526 -4.25 -34.82 -4.83
CA LEU A 526 -4.70 -33.44 -4.98
C LEU A 526 -5.29 -33.19 -6.37
N LYS A 527 -4.66 -33.69 -7.45
CA LYS A 527 -5.19 -33.59 -8.82
C LYS A 527 -6.57 -34.23 -8.96
N LYS A 528 -6.72 -35.49 -8.51
CA LYS A 528 -7.99 -36.23 -8.55
C LYS A 528 -9.07 -35.56 -7.71
N GLY A 529 -8.71 -35.06 -6.53
CA GLY A 529 -9.62 -34.28 -5.69
C GLY A 529 -10.08 -33.00 -6.38
N ALA A 530 -9.15 -32.25 -6.98
CA ALA A 530 -9.45 -31.00 -7.67
C ALA A 530 -10.39 -31.20 -8.87
N ASP A 531 -10.16 -32.25 -9.67
CA ASP A 531 -11.05 -32.62 -10.78
C ASP A 531 -12.44 -33.02 -10.28
N TYR A 532 -12.52 -33.87 -9.25
CA TYR A 532 -13.80 -34.27 -8.64
C TYR A 532 -14.61 -33.06 -8.19
N PHE A 533 -14.05 -32.17 -7.37
CA PHE A 533 -14.80 -31.00 -6.88
C PHE A 533 -15.14 -30.01 -8.00
N ASN A 534 -14.25 -29.82 -8.99
CA ASN A 534 -14.56 -29.00 -10.15
C ASN A 534 -15.78 -29.51 -10.93
N GLN A 535 -15.94 -30.84 -11.05
CA GLN A 535 -17.12 -31.46 -11.66
C GLN A 535 -18.37 -31.30 -10.78
N GLN A 536 -18.27 -31.52 -9.47
CA GLN A 536 -19.40 -31.36 -8.54
C GLN A 536 -19.91 -29.91 -8.43
N LEU A 537 -19.07 -28.91 -8.71
CA LEU A 537 -19.50 -27.50 -8.77
C LEU A 537 -20.23 -27.11 -10.07
N GLN A 538 -20.12 -27.89 -11.15
CA GLN A 538 -20.72 -27.55 -12.44
C GLN A 538 -22.26 -27.41 -12.40
N PRO A 539 -23.03 -28.29 -11.73
CA PRO A 539 -24.48 -28.15 -11.65
C PRO A 539 -24.92 -26.82 -11.04
N LEU A 540 -24.30 -26.42 -9.92
CA LEU A 540 -24.57 -25.14 -9.26
C LEU A 540 -24.17 -23.95 -10.16
N TRP A 541 -23.03 -24.05 -10.84
CA TRP A 541 -22.57 -23.03 -11.80
C TRP A 541 -23.57 -22.83 -12.94
N GLN A 542 -24.04 -23.92 -13.56
CA GLN A 542 -25.02 -23.88 -14.65
C GLN A 542 -26.37 -23.33 -14.18
N LEU A 543 -26.82 -23.72 -12.98
CA LEU A 543 -28.05 -23.20 -12.40
C LEU A 543 -27.95 -21.69 -12.16
N LEU A 544 -26.81 -21.21 -11.65
CA LEU A 544 -26.60 -19.78 -11.41
C LEU A 544 -26.49 -18.94 -12.69
N LEU A 545 -25.96 -19.49 -13.78
CA LEU A 545 -25.91 -18.82 -15.09
C LEU A 545 -27.30 -18.73 -15.74
N ASN A 546 -28.05 -19.82 -15.72
CA ASN A 546 -29.26 -19.98 -16.54
C ASN A 546 -30.55 -19.49 -15.85
N THR A 547 -30.46 -18.90 -14.65
CA THR A 547 -31.64 -18.45 -13.91
C THR A 547 -31.92 -16.96 -14.12
N PRO A 548 -33.00 -16.57 -14.83
CA PRO A 548 -33.50 -15.21 -14.83
C PRO A 548 -34.25 -14.92 -13.52
N LEU A 549 -33.92 -13.82 -12.85
CA LEU A 549 -34.63 -13.34 -11.66
C LEU A 549 -35.09 -11.90 -11.92
N SER A 550 -36.40 -11.66 -11.87
CA SER A 550 -36.99 -10.33 -11.99
C SER A 550 -37.95 -10.06 -10.85
N THR A 551 -37.90 -8.86 -10.28
CA THR A 551 -38.81 -8.43 -9.21
C THR A 551 -39.13 -6.94 -9.37
N ASN A 552 -40.34 -6.55 -8.97
CA ASN A 552 -40.80 -5.16 -9.02
C ASN A 552 -40.26 -4.33 -7.83
N ASN A 553 -39.70 -4.99 -6.81
CA ASN A 553 -39.08 -4.31 -5.68
C ASN A 553 -37.60 -3.99 -5.98
N LYS A 554 -37.28 -2.70 -6.13
CA LYS A 554 -35.92 -2.20 -6.43
C LYS A 554 -34.89 -2.59 -5.37
N GLU A 555 -35.26 -2.62 -4.09
CA GLU A 555 -34.35 -2.96 -3.00
C GLU A 555 -34.03 -4.46 -3.00
N THR A 556 -35.05 -5.29 -3.17
CA THR A 556 -34.90 -6.74 -3.35
C THR A 556 -34.04 -7.05 -4.57
N ALA A 557 -34.31 -6.40 -5.72
CA ALA A 557 -33.50 -6.58 -6.94
C ALA A 557 -32.02 -6.26 -6.70
N LYS A 558 -31.73 -5.14 -6.01
CA LYS A 558 -30.36 -4.73 -5.67
C LYS A 558 -29.68 -5.73 -4.73
N ARG A 559 -30.38 -6.22 -3.70
CA ARG A 559 -29.87 -7.20 -2.74
C ARG A 559 -29.61 -8.56 -3.41
N THR A 560 -30.55 -9.06 -4.19
CA THR A 560 -30.41 -10.33 -4.95
C THR A 560 -29.25 -10.23 -5.94
N LYS A 561 -29.16 -9.13 -6.69
CA LYS A 561 -28.06 -8.90 -7.64
C LYS A 561 -26.70 -8.99 -6.93
N LYS A 562 -26.53 -8.26 -5.83
CA LYS A 562 -25.28 -8.25 -5.07
C LYS A 562 -24.89 -9.65 -4.59
N VAL A 563 -25.81 -10.37 -3.92
CA VAL A 563 -25.50 -11.71 -3.38
C VAL A 563 -25.20 -12.71 -4.51
N ARG A 564 -25.90 -12.59 -5.64
CA ARG A 564 -25.62 -13.41 -6.83
C ARG A 564 -24.24 -13.11 -7.42
N GLU A 565 -23.86 -11.84 -7.52
CA GLU A 565 -22.54 -11.42 -8.01
C GLU A 565 -21.42 -11.91 -7.08
N ASP A 566 -21.58 -11.76 -5.77
CA ASP A 566 -20.62 -12.24 -4.76
C ASP A 566 -20.44 -13.77 -4.88
N LEU A 567 -21.54 -14.53 -4.94
CA LEU A 567 -21.52 -15.99 -5.11
C LEU A 567 -20.88 -16.41 -6.45
N PHE A 568 -21.16 -15.68 -7.54
CA PHE A 568 -20.57 -15.96 -8.84
C PHE A 568 -19.05 -15.77 -8.84
N GLU A 569 -18.55 -14.70 -8.25
CA GLU A 569 -17.11 -14.44 -8.13
C GLU A 569 -16.41 -15.49 -7.25
N SER A 570 -17.01 -15.86 -6.11
CA SER A 570 -16.49 -16.93 -5.24
C SER A 570 -16.44 -18.28 -5.95
N LEU A 571 -17.52 -18.66 -6.67
CA LEU A 571 -17.53 -19.86 -7.50
C LEU A 571 -16.46 -19.79 -8.59
N ARG A 572 -16.36 -18.67 -9.31
CA ARG A 572 -15.41 -18.48 -10.42
C ARG A 572 -13.98 -18.69 -9.93
N LEU A 573 -13.63 -18.07 -8.80
CA LEU A 573 -12.34 -18.23 -8.16
C LEU A 573 -12.07 -19.69 -7.81
N LYS A 574 -13.01 -20.33 -7.11
CA LYS A 574 -12.87 -21.71 -6.66
C LYS A 574 -12.69 -22.68 -7.83
N THR A 575 -13.54 -22.59 -8.83
CA THR A 575 -13.52 -23.46 -10.01
C THR A 575 -12.25 -23.24 -10.84
N ALA A 576 -11.79 -22.01 -11.01
CA ALA A 576 -10.55 -21.73 -11.75
C ALA A 576 -9.31 -22.32 -11.05
N LEU A 577 -9.24 -22.19 -9.73
CA LEU A 577 -8.15 -22.77 -8.94
C LEU A 577 -8.16 -24.30 -8.95
N LEU A 578 -9.35 -24.92 -8.82
CA LEU A 578 -9.49 -26.37 -8.93
C LEU A 578 -9.04 -26.88 -10.30
N ARG A 579 -9.41 -26.19 -11.40
CA ARG A 579 -8.92 -26.54 -12.74
C ARG A 579 -7.41 -26.42 -12.89
N HIS A 580 -6.81 -25.38 -12.32
CA HIS A 580 -5.37 -25.20 -12.34
C HIS A 580 -4.66 -26.39 -11.67
N VAL A 581 -5.10 -26.75 -10.45
CA VAL A 581 -4.51 -27.86 -9.70
C VAL A 581 -4.79 -29.22 -10.35
N ALA A 582 -5.98 -29.43 -10.92
CA ALA A 582 -6.30 -30.65 -11.66
C ALA A 582 -5.36 -30.87 -12.86
N ALA A 583 -5.01 -29.80 -13.57
CA ALA A 583 -4.16 -29.85 -14.76
C ALA A 583 -2.67 -29.98 -14.43
N GLN A 584 -2.16 -29.19 -13.47
CA GLN A 584 -0.72 -29.03 -13.24
C GLN A 584 -0.23 -29.67 -11.94
N GLY A 585 -1.12 -29.90 -10.97
CA GLY A 585 -0.77 -30.28 -9.61
C GLY A 585 -0.72 -29.06 -8.70
N PHE A 586 -0.29 -29.27 -7.46
CA PHE A 586 -0.15 -28.20 -6.48
C PHE A 586 1.32 -27.84 -6.31
N GLU A 587 1.70 -26.67 -6.80
CA GLU A 587 2.97 -26.01 -6.49
C GLU A 587 2.65 -24.62 -5.95
N LEU A 588 3.27 -24.25 -4.83
CA LEU A 588 2.86 -23.09 -4.04
C LEU A 588 2.92 -21.77 -4.84
N LYS A 589 3.99 -21.54 -5.61
CA LYS A 589 4.17 -20.30 -6.38
C LYS A 589 3.20 -20.23 -7.56
N ALA A 590 3.07 -21.31 -8.32
CA ALA A 590 2.13 -21.42 -9.43
C ALA A 590 0.67 -21.26 -8.96
N PHE A 591 0.33 -21.88 -7.82
CA PHE A 591 -1.00 -21.76 -7.21
C PHE A 591 -1.30 -20.32 -6.78
N GLN A 592 -0.35 -19.65 -6.12
CA GLN A 592 -0.50 -18.24 -5.74
C GLN A 592 -0.69 -17.36 -6.98
N GLN A 593 0.14 -17.54 -8.02
CA GLN A 593 0.01 -16.80 -9.26
C GLN A 593 -1.35 -17.03 -9.94
N ALA A 594 -1.82 -18.28 -9.99
CA ALA A 594 -3.13 -18.61 -10.54
C ALA A 594 -4.26 -17.93 -9.75
N ARG A 595 -4.19 -17.92 -8.42
CA ARG A 595 -5.16 -17.22 -7.55
C ARG A 595 -5.23 -15.74 -7.85
N ILE A 596 -4.06 -15.11 -7.98
CA ILE A 596 -3.93 -13.69 -8.29
C ILE A 596 -4.55 -13.38 -9.66
N ASN A 597 -4.21 -14.16 -10.68
CA ASN A 597 -4.72 -13.95 -12.04
C ASN A 597 -6.27 -14.01 -12.08
N VAL A 598 -6.87 -14.91 -11.31
CA VAL A 598 -8.34 -15.04 -11.25
C VAL A 598 -8.97 -13.91 -10.46
N LEU A 599 -8.46 -13.58 -9.27
CA LEU A 599 -8.94 -12.45 -8.44
C LEU A 599 -8.91 -11.11 -9.19
N LEU A 600 -7.99 -10.97 -10.14
CA LEU A 600 -7.76 -9.74 -10.90
C LEU A 600 -8.38 -9.76 -12.31
N GLY A 601 -9.05 -10.86 -12.69
CA GLY A 601 -10.03 -10.91 -13.79
C GLY A 601 -9.64 -11.68 -15.05
N ASP A 602 -8.48 -12.33 -15.13
CA ASP A 602 -7.97 -12.94 -16.38
C ASP A 602 -8.47 -14.36 -16.69
N GLY A 603 -9.42 -14.88 -15.92
CA GLY A 603 -10.09 -16.13 -16.28
C GLY A 603 -11.01 -15.91 -17.49
N LYS A 604 -10.50 -16.11 -18.72
CA LYS A 604 -11.36 -16.35 -19.89
C LYS A 604 -12.30 -17.51 -19.55
N GLU A 605 -13.59 -17.26 -19.62
CA GLU A 605 -14.60 -18.32 -19.51
C GLU A 605 -14.39 -19.34 -20.64
N PRO A 606 -14.51 -20.65 -20.35
CA PRO A 606 -14.91 -21.59 -21.39
C PRO A 606 -16.39 -21.32 -21.69
N SER A 607 -16.66 -20.60 -22.78
CA SER A 607 -18.01 -20.45 -23.31
C SER A 607 -18.61 -21.84 -23.60
N SER A 608 -19.76 -22.12 -23.03
CA SER A 608 -20.60 -23.25 -23.40
C SER A 608 -21.06 -23.14 -24.86
N ALA A 609 -20.84 -24.17 -25.67
CA ALA A 609 -21.84 -24.75 -26.59
C ALA A 609 -21.21 -25.73 -27.60
N SER A 610 -21.79 -26.94 -27.63
CA SER A 610 -21.99 -27.81 -28.79
C SER A 610 -20.78 -28.29 -29.60
N GLY A 611 -20.61 -29.61 -29.61
CA GLY A 611 -19.68 -30.31 -30.48
C GLY A 611 -19.95 -30.04 -31.96
N LYS A 612 -18.89 -29.65 -32.68
CA LYS A 612 -18.63 -30.04 -34.07
C LYS A 612 -17.11 -30.15 -34.25
N LYS A 613 -16.71 -31.25 -34.89
CA LYS A 613 -15.32 -31.70 -35.11
C LYS A 613 -14.43 -30.60 -35.72
N LYS A 614 -13.14 -30.67 -35.35
CA LYS A 614 -11.98 -29.92 -35.85
C LYS A 614 -12.06 -29.60 -37.35
N ALA A 615 -11.79 -28.34 -37.68
CA ALA A 615 -11.03 -27.96 -38.87
C ALA A 615 -9.93 -27.00 -38.42
N GLU A 616 -8.68 -27.33 -38.72
CA GLU A 616 -7.52 -26.45 -38.52
C GLU A 616 -7.75 -25.11 -39.21
N LYS A 617 -7.48 -24.00 -38.50
CA LYS A 617 -7.35 -22.68 -39.10
C LYS A 617 -6.14 -21.95 -38.53
N THR A 618 -5.36 -21.45 -39.49
CA THR A 618 -4.14 -20.64 -39.49
C THR A 618 -4.17 -19.40 -38.56
N PRO A 619 -3.00 -18.81 -38.24
CA PRO A 619 -2.84 -17.81 -37.18
C PRO A 619 -3.65 -16.53 -37.46
N LYS A 620 -4.36 -16.02 -36.44
CA LYS A 620 -5.18 -14.80 -36.53
C LYS A 620 -4.32 -13.54 -36.53
N GLU A 621 -4.50 -12.72 -37.57
CA GLU A 621 -3.98 -11.36 -37.69
C GLU A 621 -4.48 -10.42 -36.58
N LYS A 622 -3.70 -9.36 -36.34
CA LYS A 622 -3.95 -8.30 -35.35
C LYS A 622 -5.34 -7.68 -35.56
N LYS A 623 -6.18 -7.65 -34.51
CA LYS A 623 -7.49 -7.00 -34.57
C LYS A 623 -7.33 -5.47 -34.63
N ILE A 624 -7.84 -4.87 -35.71
CA ILE A 624 -7.96 -3.41 -35.88
C ILE A 624 -8.96 -2.86 -34.83
N PRO A 625 -8.66 -1.73 -34.16
CA PRO A 625 -9.58 -1.04 -33.25
C PRO A 625 -10.99 -0.83 -33.85
N THR A 626 -12.01 -0.98 -33.00
CA THR A 626 -13.43 -0.98 -33.40
C THR A 626 -13.85 0.33 -34.08
N GLY A 627 -13.29 1.47 -33.68
CA GLY A 627 -13.53 2.77 -34.31
C GLY A 627 -12.93 2.87 -35.73
N GLU A 628 -11.69 2.39 -35.90
CA GLU A 628 -10.98 2.40 -37.20
C GLU A 628 -11.65 1.51 -38.24
N LEU A 629 -12.18 0.35 -37.82
CA LEU A 629 -12.96 -0.50 -38.73
C LEU A 629 -14.25 0.20 -39.18
N THR A 630 -14.90 0.98 -38.31
CA THR A 630 -16.07 1.80 -38.70
C THR A 630 -15.68 2.83 -39.76
N LEU A 631 -14.57 3.53 -39.53
CA LEU A 631 -14.06 4.58 -40.40
C LEU A 631 -13.68 4.03 -41.78
N GLN A 632 -13.02 2.86 -41.83
CA GLN A 632 -12.67 2.19 -43.08
C GLN A 632 -13.90 1.83 -43.91
N LEU A 633 -14.93 1.25 -43.28
CA LEU A 633 -16.17 0.89 -43.96
C LEU A 633 -16.95 2.12 -44.44
N TYR A 634 -16.90 3.22 -43.69
CA TYR A 634 -17.52 4.49 -44.08
C TYR A 634 -16.78 5.18 -45.23
N LYS A 635 -15.44 5.26 -45.18
CA LYS A 635 -14.61 5.79 -46.30
C LYS A 635 -14.70 4.94 -47.57
N ALA A 636 -15.09 3.67 -47.45
CA ALA A 636 -15.39 2.80 -48.59
C ALA A 636 -16.78 3.07 -49.22
N GLY A 637 -17.50 4.11 -48.78
CA GLY A 637 -18.77 4.54 -49.37
C GLY A 637 -20.02 3.82 -48.85
N LYS A 638 -19.90 3.04 -47.76
CA LYS A 638 -21.07 2.36 -47.15
C LYS A 638 -21.85 3.33 -46.28
N ARG A 639 -23.18 3.25 -46.35
CA ARG A 639 -24.09 4.02 -45.50
C ARG A 639 -24.10 3.49 -44.06
N ILE A 640 -24.43 4.35 -43.10
CA ILE A 640 -24.42 4.04 -41.67
C ILE A 640 -25.29 2.82 -41.33
N GLU A 641 -26.45 2.67 -41.98
CA GLU A 641 -27.35 1.53 -41.76
C GLU A 641 -26.76 0.21 -42.25
N ASP A 642 -26.01 0.26 -43.35
CA ASP A 642 -25.37 -0.91 -43.95
C ASP A 642 -24.15 -1.34 -43.13
N ILE A 643 -23.38 -0.37 -42.59
CA ILE A 643 -22.30 -0.63 -41.63
C ILE A 643 -22.84 -1.21 -40.32
N ALA A 644 -23.97 -0.68 -39.81
CA ALA A 644 -24.62 -1.17 -38.61
C ALA A 644 -25.02 -2.65 -38.77
N ARG A 645 -25.62 -3.00 -39.91
CA ARG A 645 -26.01 -4.38 -40.25
C ARG A 645 -24.81 -5.31 -40.40
N GLU A 646 -23.77 -4.88 -41.12
CA GLU A 646 -22.56 -5.67 -41.36
C GLU A 646 -21.76 -5.94 -40.09
N ARG A 647 -21.77 -4.99 -39.16
CA ARG A 647 -21.01 -5.08 -37.90
C ARG A 647 -21.84 -5.56 -36.71
N ASN A 648 -23.14 -5.79 -36.92
CA ASN A 648 -24.08 -6.18 -35.88
C ASN A 648 -24.12 -5.17 -34.70
N LEU A 649 -24.12 -3.88 -35.03
CA LEU A 649 -24.18 -2.75 -34.09
C LEU A 649 -25.41 -1.89 -34.38
N THR A 650 -25.81 -1.03 -33.45
CA THR A 650 -26.90 -0.07 -33.71
C THR A 650 -26.40 1.10 -34.55
N THR A 651 -27.29 1.74 -35.31
CA THR A 651 -26.97 2.96 -36.06
C THR A 651 -26.39 4.06 -35.16
N GLY A 652 -26.91 4.19 -33.93
CA GLY A 652 -26.38 5.10 -32.92
C GLY A 652 -24.93 4.78 -32.48
N THR A 653 -24.55 3.51 -32.35
CA THR A 653 -23.14 3.13 -32.07
C THR A 653 -22.24 3.45 -33.26
N ILE A 654 -22.68 3.21 -34.50
CA ILE A 654 -21.92 3.56 -35.70
C ILE A 654 -21.75 5.09 -35.79
N PHE A 655 -22.81 5.85 -35.54
CA PHE A 655 -22.76 7.31 -35.50
C PHE A 655 -21.79 7.82 -34.44
N SER A 656 -21.83 7.27 -33.22
CA SER A 656 -20.90 7.64 -32.14
C SER A 656 -19.44 7.33 -32.48
N HIS A 657 -19.15 6.19 -33.12
CA HIS A 657 -17.79 5.89 -33.58
C HIS A 657 -17.30 6.89 -34.64
N LEU A 658 -18.17 7.31 -35.57
CA LEU A 658 -17.83 8.27 -36.61
C LEU A 658 -17.73 9.71 -36.06
N ALA A 659 -18.56 10.08 -35.09
CA ALA A 659 -18.48 11.35 -34.36
C ALA A 659 -17.12 11.53 -33.65
N GLN A 660 -16.61 10.48 -32.99
CA GLN A 660 -15.26 10.49 -32.43
C GLN A 660 -14.15 10.67 -33.48
N GLN A 661 -14.38 10.24 -34.72
CA GLN A 661 -13.42 10.49 -35.81
C GLN A 661 -13.53 11.92 -36.37
N VAL A 662 -14.69 12.59 -36.23
CA VAL A 662 -14.84 14.03 -36.51
C VAL A 662 -14.12 14.86 -35.45
N GLU A 663 -14.32 14.56 -34.17
CA GLU A 663 -13.60 15.20 -33.05
C GLU A 663 -12.07 15.01 -33.18
N ALA A 664 -11.62 13.85 -33.68
CA ALA A 664 -10.22 13.57 -33.94
C ALA A 664 -9.68 14.16 -35.27
N GLY A 665 -10.48 14.95 -36.00
CA GLY A 665 -10.09 15.61 -37.25
C GLY A 665 -9.90 14.67 -38.46
N ARG A 666 -10.38 13.42 -38.38
CA ARG A 666 -10.19 12.38 -39.41
C ARG A 666 -11.35 12.26 -40.40
N LEU A 667 -12.48 12.89 -40.10
CA LEU A 667 -13.67 13.07 -40.94
C LEU A 667 -14.17 14.51 -40.82
N PRO A 668 -14.59 15.17 -41.91
CA PRO A 668 -15.23 16.47 -41.83
C PRO A 668 -16.66 16.35 -41.28
N LEU A 669 -17.10 17.34 -40.49
CA LEU A 669 -18.43 17.37 -39.87
C LEU A 669 -19.57 17.23 -40.89
N TYR A 670 -19.40 17.83 -42.08
CA TYR A 670 -20.40 17.85 -43.16
C TYR A 670 -20.69 16.46 -43.76
N ASP A 671 -19.82 15.47 -43.54
CA ASP A 671 -20.05 14.08 -43.98
C ASP A 671 -21.12 13.40 -43.10
N LEU A 672 -21.22 13.79 -41.82
CA LEU A 672 -22.12 13.18 -40.84
C LEU A 672 -23.38 13.99 -40.57
N VAL A 673 -23.29 15.33 -40.65
CA VAL A 673 -24.41 16.23 -40.38
C VAL A 673 -24.62 17.16 -41.58
N PRO A 674 -25.80 17.16 -42.22
CA PRO A 674 -26.08 18.03 -43.35
C PRO A 674 -25.91 19.52 -42.99
N PRO A 675 -25.38 20.37 -43.89
CA PRO A 675 -25.14 21.80 -43.61
C PRO A 675 -26.38 22.58 -43.10
N GLN A 676 -27.57 22.20 -43.57
CA GLN A 676 -28.83 22.81 -43.11
C GLN A 676 -29.14 22.49 -41.64
N GLN A 677 -28.77 21.30 -41.15
CA GLN A 677 -28.93 20.90 -39.75
C GLN A 677 -27.88 21.58 -38.87
N ILE A 678 -26.63 21.67 -39.33
CA ILE A 678 -25.57 22.41 -38.64
C ILE A 678 -26.01 23.86 -38.42
N ALA A 679 -26.46 24.56 -39.47
CA ALA A 679 -26.92 25.95 -39.37
C ALA A 679 -28.06 26.15 -38.35
N ARG A 680 -29.01 25.20 -38.28
CA ARG A 680 -30.12 25.23 -37.30
C ARG A 680 -29.62 25.02 -35.86
N ILE A 681 -28.69 24.09 -35.66
CA ILE A 681 -28.10 23.80 -34.34
C ILE A 681 -27.25 25.00 -33.87
N THR A 682 -26.39 25.53 -34.75
CA THR A 682 -25.55 26.69 -34.46
C THR A 682 -26.40 27.91 -34.11
N ALA A 683 -27.42 28.24 -34.93
CA ALA A 683 -28.32 29.36 -34.65
C ALA A 683 -29.04 29.23 -33.29
N PHE A 684 -29.44 28.01 -32.91
CA PHE A 684 -30.10 27.76 -31.63
C PHE A 684 -29.17 28.05 -30.44
N TYR A 685 -27.95 27.53 -30.46
CA TYR A 685 -26.99 27.71 -29.36
C TYR A 685 -26.34 29.10 -29.33
N THR A 686 -26.24 29.80 -30.46
CA THR A 686 -25.85 31.22 -30.48
C THR A 686 -26.92 32.12 -29.85
N GLN A 687 -28.21 31.79 -30.03
CA GLN A 687 -29.32 32.56 -29.45
C GLN A 687 -29.65 32.18 -27.99
N ASN A 688 -29.24 30.98 -27.55
CA ASN A 688 -29.51 30.46 -26.20
C ASN A 688 -28.23 29.93 -25.52
N PRO A 689 -27.36 30.80 -24.96
CA PRO A 689 -26.09 30.41 -24.35
C PRO A 689 -26.21 29.80 -22.94
N SER A 690 -27.43 29.65 -22.39
CA SER A 690 -27.69 29.03 -21.08
C SER A 690 -27.93 27.52 -21.22
N PRO A 691 -27.70 26.68 -20.19
CA PRO A 691 -27.76 25.22 -20.34
C PRO A 691 -29.19 24.73 -20.62
N SER A 692 -29.53 24.56 -21.90
CA SER A 692 -30.72 23.86 -22.37
C SER A 692 -30.45 22.36 -22.45
N THR A 693 -31.40 21.52 -22.05
CA THR A 693 -31.28 20.07 -22.21
C THR A 693 -31.32 19.68 -23.69
N LEU A 694 -30.65 18.58 -24.08
CA LEU A 694 -30.67 18.09 -25.47
C LEU A 694 -32.10 17.84 -26.00
N THR A 695 -33.03 17.49 -25.10
CA THR A 695 -34.46 17.31 -25.39
C THR A 695 -35.14 18.63 -25.78
N GLU A 696 -34.83 19.72 -25.10
CA GLU A 696 -35.36 21.07 -25.42
C GLU A 696 -34.76 21.61 -26.71
N ALA A 697 -33.44 21.44 -26.89
CA ALA A 697 -32.75 21.81 -28.12
C ALA A 697 -33.35 21.09 -29.33
N ARG A 698 -33.57 19.76 -29.24
CA ARG A 698 -34.19 18.99 -30.34
C ARG A 698 -35.61 19.44 -30.65
N LYS A 699 -36.41 19.78 -29.64
CA LYS A 699 -37.78 20.26 -29.83
C LYS A 699 -37.83 21.61 -30.55
N ALA A 700 -36.85 22.49 -30.29
CA ALA A 700 -36.75 23.79 -30.94
C ALA A 700 -36.11 23.72 -32.33
N ILE A 701 -35.09 22.87 -32.50
CA ILE A 701 -34.35 22.71 -33.75
C ILE A 701 -35.19 21.95 -34.76
N GLY A 702 -35.88 20.89 -34.35
CA GLY A 702 -36.75 20.01 -35.17
C GLY A 702 -36.46 18.53 -34.91
N GLU A 703 -37.52 17.70 -34.88
CA GLU A 703 -37.40 16.27 -34.55
C GLU A 703 -36.65 15.44 -35.61
N ASP A 704 -36.45 16.01 -36.80
CA ASP A 704 -35.67 15.45 -37.91
C ASP A 704 -34.15 15.41 -37.64
N VAL A 705 -33.68 16.07 -36.58
CA VAL A 705 -32.27 16.08 -36.17
C VAL A 705 -32.05 15.07 -35.04
N GLU A 706 -31.06 14.19 -35.19
CA GLU A 706 -30.68 13.22 -34.16
C GLU A 706 -29.98 13.89 -32.96
N PHE A 707 -30.22 13.38 -31.74
CA PHE A 707 -29.56 13.88 -30.53
C PHE A 707 -28.03 13.86 -30.61
N ALA A 708 -27.46 12.87 -31.30
CA ALA A 708 -26.03 12.75 -31.48
C ALA A 708 -25.45 13.86 -32.38
N ALA A 709 -26.20 14.30 -33.40
CA ALA A 709 -25.82 15.42 -34.24
C ALA A 709 -25.87 16.76 -33.48
N ILE A 710 -26.90 16.98 -32.64
CA ILE A 710 -27.01 18.17 -31.79
C ILE A 710 -25.82 18.26 -30.83
N ARG A 711 -25.48 17.14 -30.18
CA ARG A 711 -24.34 17.08 -29.25
C ARG A 711 -23.00 17.33 -29.94
N LEU A 712 -22.76 16.68 -31.08
CA LEU A 712 -21.51 16.83 -31.83
C LEU A 712 -21.27 18.28 -32.28
N VAL A 713 -22.28 18.94 -32.85
CA VAL A 713 -22.16 20.34 -33.30
C VAL A 713 -21.97 21.29 -32.12
N HIS A 714 -22.69 21.07 -31.01
CA HIS A 714 -22.53 21.87 -29.79
C HIS A 714 -21.13 21.73 -29.18
N ASP A 715 -20.62 20.51 -29.02
CA ASP A 715 -19.31 20.25 -28.42
C ASP A 715 -18.17 20.85 -29.29
N MET A 716 -18.32 20.85 -30.61
CA MET A 716 -17.40 21.53 -31.53
C MET A 716 -17.46 23.07 -31.42
N MET A 717 -18.65 23.66 -31.28
CA MET A 717 -18.80 25.11 -31.07
C MET A 717 -18.16 25.58 -29.76
N VAL A 718 -18.24 24.76 -28.70
CA VAL A 718 -17.57 25.05 -27.42
C VAL A 718 -16.05 24.97 -27.59
N ALA A 719 -15.54 23.94 -28.27
CA ALA A 719 -14.11 23.78 -28.51
C ALA A 719 -13.51 24.93 -29.34
N GLU A 720 -14.19 25.37 -30.42
CA GLU A 720 -13.74 26.53 -31.22
C GLU A 720 -13.72 27.82 -30.38
N SER A 721 -14.66 28.01 -29.45
CA SER A 721 -14.68 29.17 -28.55
C SER A 721 -13.62 29.16 -27.44
N GLU A 722 -13.08 27.98 -27.11
CA GLU A 722 -11.98 27.81 -26.15
C GLU A 722 -10.59 27.97 -26.80
N GLU A 723 -10.45 27.67 -28.10
CA GLU A 723 -9.21 27.90 -28.86
C GLU A 723 -8.98 29.38 -29.25
N GLU A 724 -10.03 30.21 -29.29
CA GLU A 724 -9.94 31.65 -29.54
C GLU A 724 -9.70 32.51 -28.27
N ARG A 725 -9.60 31.89 -27.09
CA ARG A 725 -9.30 32.54 -25.79
C ARG A 725 -7.88 32.27 -25.34
#